data_AF-A0A8D1CJX2-F1
#
_entry.id   AF-A0A8D1CJX2-F1
#
_cell.length_a   1.000
_cell.length_b   1.000
_cell.length_c   1.000
_cell.angle_alpha   90.00
_cell.angle_beta   90.00
_cell.angle_gamma   90.00
#
_symmetry.space_group_name_H-M   'P 1'
#
loop_
_entity.id
_entity.type
_entity.pdbx_description
1 polymer ?
#
loop_
_entity_poly.entity_id
_entity_poly.type
_entity_poly.pdbx_seq_one_letter_code
_entity_poly.pdbx_strand_id
1 'polypeptide(L)'
;MNDGRCCCFPGAASVVFFPAAWSCERSADEDFLKRPRETRLGRGGNALAASVDTFTHPPCLAAPLRPGSQRRKRMKGIKKSLTEEYLYLELSQQIGGYIFPLHTSVTLFLLSYCDCKIFKVCLVLTTESTDVSLLRSVLSKDVEIHITSRQELPPVVQNCRLPAVVERPDSFCRAGLAVVLRHIIQKSYESDPSKKEILELLGFKKTCLKACAEVSQWTRLCELTIPVAIENFLRESSDQPPTIPAEILELEKKLSEPVRVHNDDKLRRQKLKQQKAAGAGPSLAKEKTKNKVHRPETSEAVDSSSASLELQVALSKLLVQEESAPANREPSHIRKTKASDLPPLEHVFAEGLYFTLADIVLLPCIHHFLVIICKKLPEKLVEFPLLAAWYRRIQEVPRVKTAASQCGIQFLHLPELQTSSNEWHPNLDEVPCVEEQNDSSFIGGPRPTMTKLMEKGIEVMFSPHPCPTWTLDWNTLPAAVSPKEGKMSSDRALRKQQQLNNLVYVVTNQAKPGDRIVDFCSGGGHVGIVLAHMLPSCQVILIENKELSLIRAKKRSDELGLSNIWFIQANMEYFTGIFNIGVALHACGVATDMVIEHCIKTRASFVTCPCCYGFIQNTSKFKFPKSEQFKKTLSYKEHMILCRFADQTAVQLPPQRRLIGKQCMCLVDLDRARAAEERGYSVQVISMEPESCSPKNNMIVGVPV
;
A
#
# COMPACT_ATOMS: atom_id res chain seq x y z
N MET A 1 14.89 -34.38 50.50
CA MET A 1 16.04 -35.21 50.07
C MET A 1 15.81 -35.61 48.64
N ASN A 2 16.79 -35.26 47.80
CA ASN A 2 17.07 -35.62 46.41
C ASN A 2 16.00 -35.27 45.35
N ASP A 3 16.20 -34.19 44.57
CA ASP A 3 17.14 -33.99 43.44
C ASP A 3 16.83 -34.84 42.21
N GLY A 4 16.42 -34.16 41.13
CA GLY A 4 16.24 -34.71 39.80
C GLY A 4 16.19 -33.59 38.76
N ARG A 5 17.36 -33.06 38.40
CA ARG A 5 17.58 -32.10 37.31
C ARG A 5 17.07 -32.69 35.99
N CYS A 6 16.40 -31.88 35.17
CA CYS A 6 16.34 -32.13 33.74
C CYS A 6 16.47 -30.81 32.96
N CYS A 7 17.40 -30.84 32.01
CA CYS A 7 18.00 -29.71 31.33
C CYS A 7 17.02 -29.00 30.39
N CYS A 8 16.97 -27.67 30.47
CA CYS A 8 16.36 -26.81 29.46
C CYS A 8 17.42 -26.45 28.40
N PHE A 9 17.12 -26.69 27.12
CA PHE A 9 17.79 -26.04 25.99
C PHE A 9 16.77 -25.13 25.28
N PRO A 10 17.12 -23.88 24.95
CA PRO A 10 16.23 -22.94 24.28
C PRO A 10 16.39 -23.04 22.76
N GLY A 11 15.31 -23.41 22.06
CA GLY A 11 15.24 -23.35 20.61
C GLY A 11 14.55 -22.08 20.15
N ALA A 12 15.33 -21.05 19.84
CA ALA A 12 14.87 -19.84 19.16
C ALA A 12 14.41 -20.19 17.73
N ALA A 13 13.11 -20.03 17.46
CA ALA A 13 12.58 -20.07 16.11
C ALA A 13 12.11 -18.65 15.73
N SER A 14 13.01 -17.92 15.07
CA SER A 14 12.74 -16.63 14.43
C SER A 14 11.77 -16.85 13.25
N VAL A 15 10.48 -16.65 13.49
CA VAL A 15 9.47 -16.60 12.43
C VAL A 15 9.32 -15.15 11.99
N VAL A 16 9.95 -14.83 10.87
CA VAL A 16 9.86 -13.55 10.17
C VAL A 16 8.44 -13.41 9.60
N PHE A 17 7.72 -12.39 10.06
CA PHE A 17 6.36 -12.07 9.63
C PHE A 17 6.36 -11.37 8.27
N PHE A 18 5.57 -11.90 7.32
CA PHE A 18 5.17 -11.20 6.11
C PHE A 18 4.04 -10.20 6.45
N PRO A 19 4.10 -8.94 5.98
CA PRO A 19 2.96 -8.04 6.02
C PRO A 19 2.00 -8.39 4.87
N ALA A 20 1.22 -9.46 5.04
CA ALA A 20 0.01 -9.64 4.25
C ALA A 20 -1.09 -8.78 4.90
N ALA A 21 -1.40 -7.64 4.28
CA ALA A 21 -2.60 -6.87 4.58
C ALA A 21 -3.84 -7.74 4.27
N TRP A 22 -4.22 -8.60 5.20
CA TRP A 22 -5.54 -9.23 5.23
C TRP A 22 -6.51 -8.19 5.79
N SER A 23 -7.05 -7.38 4.88
CA SER A 23 -8.41 -6.86 5.05
C SER A 23 -9.31 -8.06 5.36
N CYS A 24 -9.98 -8.05 6.51
CA CYS A 24 -10.95 -9.07 6.88
C CYS A 24 -12.20 -8.94 5.98
N GLU A 25 -12.07 -9.38 4.74
CA GLU A 25 -13.15 -9.79 3.85
C GLU A 25 -12.74 -11.17 3.31
N ARG A 26 -13.00 -12.23 4.09
CA ARG A 26 -13.16 -13.56 3.49
C ARG A 26 -14.44 -13.51 2.66
N SER A 27 -14.30 -13.24 1.37
CA SER A 27 -15.30 -13.63 0.36
C SER A 27 -15.19 -15.14 0.19
N ALA A 28 -15.95 -15.88 0.99
CA ALA A 28 -16.35 -17.24 0.64
C ALA A 28 -17.54 -17.10 -0.31
N ASP A 29 -17.25 -16.93 -1.60
CA ASP A 29 -18.20 -17.24 -2.65
C ASP A 29 -18.07 -18.74 -2.96
N GLU A 30 -19.22 -19.38 -3.12
CA GLU A 30 -19.46 -20.82 -3.30
C GLU A 30 -19.52 -21.68 -2.04
N ASP A 31 -20.73 -21.83 -1.50
CA ASP A 31 -21.14 -23.09 -0.89
C ASP A 31 -22.47 -23.56 -1.48
N PHE A 32 -22.39 -24.72 -2.14
CA PHE A 32 -23.46 -25.44 -2.82
C PHE A 32 -24.53 -25.91 -1.83
N LEU A 33 -25.80 -25.84 -2.26
CA LEU A 33 -26.97 -26.38 -1.57
C LEU A 33 -26.73 -27.79 -1.00
N LYS A 34 -26.90 -27.97 0.33
CA LYS A 34 -27.21 -29.28 0.92
C LYS A 34 -28.72 -29.35 1.18
N ARG A 35 -29.40 -30.30 0.50
CA ARG A 35 -30.70 -30.84 0.93
C ARG A 35 -30.47 -32.12 1.78
N PRO A 36 -31.33 -32.42 2.78
CA PRO A 36 -31.12 -33.51 3.73
C PRO A 36 -31.85 -34.79 3.33
N ARG A 37 -31.29 -35.96 3.67
CA ARG A 37 -31.97 -37.27 3.88
C ARG A 37 -31.09 -38.12 4.82
N GLU A 38 -31.52 -38.35 6.05
CA GLU A 38 -32.26 -39.53 6.55
C GLU A 38 -31.43 -40.84 6.66
N THR A 39 -31.10 -41.16 7.92
CA THR A 39 -31.15 -42.46 8.63
C THR A 39 -31.04 -43.79 7.87
N ARG A 40 -30.12 -44.66 8.33
CA ARG A 40 -30.31 -46.05 8.87
C ARG A 40 -28.94 -46.73 9.01
N LEU A 41 -28.51 -47.10 10.23
CA LEU A 41 -28.60 -48.42 10.88
C LEU A 41 -27.63 -49.49 10.33
N GLY A 42 -26.75 -50.04 11.19
CA GLY A 42 -26.21 -51.39 11.00
C GLY A 42 -24.82 -51.76 11.54
N ARG A 43 -24.74 -52.05 12.84
CA ARG A 43 -24.02 -53.16 13.55
C ARG A 43 -22.58 -53.62 13.22
N GLY A 44 -21.84 -53.81 14.34
CA GLY A 44 -20.88 -54.92 14.61
C GLY A 44 -19.42 -54.60 14.29
N GLY A 45 -18.40 -54.85 15.11
CA GLY A 45 -18.25 -55.61 16.35
C GLY A 45 -16.81 -56.14 16.42
N ASN A 46 -16.20 -56.05 17.60
CA ASN A 46 -14.96 -56.70 18.09
C ASN A 46 -13.58 -56.07 17.86
N ALA A 47 -12.82 -56.19 18.95
CA ALA A 47 -11.56 -55.55 19.32
C ALA A 47 -10.34 -56.36 18.89
N LEU A 48 -9.18 -55.68 18.76
CA LEU A 48 -7.89 -56.09 19.31
C LEU A 48 -6.85 -54.96 19.15
N ALA A 49 -5.86 -55.00 20.04
CA ALA A 49 -5.01 -53.91 20.45
C ALA A 49 -3.79 -53.64 19.53
N ALA A 50 -3.18 -52.48 19.80
CA ALA A 50 -1.77 -52.13 19.69
C ALA A 50 -1.30 -51.31 18.47
N SER A 51 -0.35 -50.44 18.83
CA SER A 51 0.63 -49.64 18.08
C SER A 51 0.28 -48.19 17.72
N VAL A 52 1.17 -47.37 18.27
CA VAL A 52 1.45 -45.96 18.04
C VAL A 52 2.03 -45.81 16.63
N ASP A 53 1.53 -44.86 15.82
CA ASP A 53 2.35 -43.89 15.08
C ASP A 53 1.55 -43.03 14.09
N THR A 54 1.79 -41.72 14.20
CA THR A 54 1.84 -40.67 13.16
C THR A 54 0.84 -40.66 11.99
N PHE A 55 -0.14 -39.74 12.07
CA PHE A 55 -0.97 -39.35 10.93
C PHE A 55 -0.16 -38.57 9.89
N THR A 56 0.06 -39.21 8.75
CA THR A 56 0.43 -38.59 7.47
C THR A 56 -0.84 -38.43 6.62
N HIS A 57 -1.02 -37.25 6.02
CA HIS A 57 -2.14 -36.95 5.12
C HIS A 57 -2.03 -37.77 3.81
N PRO A 58 -3.12 -38.40 3.30
CA PRO A 58 -3.09 -39.11 2.02
C PRO A 58 -3.33 -38.18 0.82
N PRO A 59 -2.90 -38.59 -0.39
CA PRO A 59 -2.85 -37.75 -1.59
C PRO A 59 -4.17 -37.79 -2.37
N CYS A 60 -4.69 -36.63 -2.79
CA CYS A 60 -5.81 -36.57 -3.73
C CYS A 60 -5.30 -36.58 -5.18
N LEU A 61 -5.57 -37.69 -5.86
CA LEU A 61 -5.45 -37.87 -7.31
C LEU A 61 -6.52 -37.04 -8.04
N ALA A 62 -6.10 -36.11 -8.90
CA ALA A 62 -6.97 -35.37 -9.80
C ALA A 62 -7.04 -36.07 -11.17
N ALA A 63 -8.23 -36.47 -11.60
CA ALA A 63 -8.53 -36.88 -12.97
C ALA A 63 -9.22 -35.72 -13.73
N PRO A 64 -8.96 -35.52 -15.03
CA PRO A 64 -9.40 -34.33 -15.75
C PRO A 64 -10.83 -34.48 -16.30
N LEU A 65 -11.71 -33.53 -16.00
CA LEU A 65 -13.03 -33.40 -16.62
C LEU A 65 -12.98 -32.49 -17.86
N ARG A 66 -13.56 -32.97 -18.96
CA ARG A 66 -13.67 -32.31 -20.28
C ARG A 66 -14.58 -31.07 -20.23
N PRO A 67 -14.34 -30.04 -21.07
CA PRO A 67 -15.16 -28.83 -21.09
C PRO A 67 -16.48 -29.04 -21.84
N GLY A 68 -17.59 -28.89 -21.12
CA GLY A 68 -18.94 -28.82 -21.69
C GLY A 68 -19.19 -27.46 -22.33
N SER A 69 -19.70 -27.47 -23.55
CA SER A 69 -20.05 -26.31 -24.37
C SER A 69 -21.13 -25.42 -23.73
N GLN A 70 -20.77 -24.21 -23.29
CA GLN A 70 -21.73 -23.15 -22.99
C GLN A 70 -21.82 -22.14 -24.15
N ARG A 71 -23.02 -22.04 -24.72
CA ARG A 71 -23.42 -21.07 -25.75
C ARG A 71 -23.09 -19.64 -25.29
N ARG A 72 -22.23 -18.95 -26.04
CA ARG A 72 -21.99 -17.50 -25.94
C ARG A 72 -23.27 -16.73 -26.27
N LYS A 73 -23.96 -16.19 -25.26
CA LYS A 73 -24.90 -15.07 -25.46
C LYS A 73 -24.06 -13.79 -25.62
N ARG A 74 -24.11 -13.24 -26.83
CA ARG A 74 -23.50 -11.96 -27.22
C ARG A 74 -24.20 -10.83 -26.46
N MET A 75 -23.59 -10.31 -25.38
CA MET A 75 -24.06 -9.08 -24.75
C MET A 75 -23.70 -7.91 -25.68
N LYS A 76 -24.74 -7.24 -26.19
CA LYS A 76 -24.64 -6.00 -26.96
C LYS A 76 -24.05 -4.90 -26.07
N GLY A 77 -23.15 -4.11 -26.65
CA GLY A 77 -22.35 -3.13 -25.95
C GLY A 77 -23.16 -2.06 -25.22
N ILE A 78 -22.77 -1.79 -23.97
CA ILE A 78 -23.04 -0.53 -23.31
C ILE A 78 -22.01 0.45 -23.88
N LYS A 79 -22.45 1.42 -24.68
CA LYS A 79 -21.64 2.60 -24.98
C LYS A 79 -21.36 3.31 -23.65
N LYS A 80 -20.17 3.10 -23.07
CA LYS A 80 -19.66 3.94 -21.98
C LYS A 80 -19.56 5.35 -22.57
N SER A 81 -20.43 6.25 -22.13
CA SER A 81 -20.19 7.69 -22.26
C SER A 81 -18.80 7.96 -21.71
N LEU A 82 -17.87 8.44 -22.54
CA LEU A 82 -16.54 8.84 -22.10
C LEU A 82 -16.72 10.05 -21.18
N THR A 83 -16.74 9.82 -19.88
CA THR A 83 -16.66 10.88 -18.88
C THR A 83 -15.33 11.59 -19.08
N GLU A 84 -15.37 12.91 -19.28
CA GLU A 84 -14.14 13.71 -19.37
C GLU A 84 -13.42 13.68 -18.02
N GLU A 85 -12.10 13.45 -18.05
CA GLU A 85 -11.26 13.43 -16.86
C GLU A 85 -10.19 14.51 -16.95
N TYR A 86 -10.11 15.32 -15.89
CA TYR A 86 -9.15 16.42 -15.77
C TYR A 86 -8.05 16.01 -14.82
N LEU A 87 -6.80 16.11 -15.25
CA LEU A 87 -5.61 15.82 -14.45
C LEU A 87 -4.96 17.15 -14.05
N TYR A 88 -5.00 17.45 -12.76
CA TYR A 88 -4.40 18.63 -12.17
C TYR A 88 -3.01 18.30 -11.63
N LEU A 89 -2.00 19.04 -12.10
CA LEU A 89 -0.60 18.88 -11.74
C LEU A 89 -0.04 20.22 -11.24
N GLU A 90 0.87 20.17 -10.29
CA GLU A 90 1.45 21.38 -9.71
C GLU A 90 2.54 21.97 -10.63
N LEU A 91 2.61 23.30 -10.67
CA LEU A 91 3.64 24.06 -11.37
C LEU A 91 4.24 25.11 -10.43
N SER A 92 5.54 24.99 -10.18
CA SER A 92 6.27 25.91 -9.30
C SER A 92 6.94 27.03 -10.09
N GLN A 93 6.88 28.25 -9.55
CA GLN A 93 7.63 29.40 -10.07
C GLN A 93 8.94 29.59 -9.29
N GLN A 94 10.04 29.85 -10.00
CA GLN A 94 11.34 30.21 -9.41
C GLN A 94 11.93 31.43 -10.11
N ILE A 95 12.98 32.02 -9.49
CA ILE A 95 13.72 33.14 -10.08
C ILE A 95 14.34 32.66 -11.39
N GLY A 96 13.79 33.11 -12.53
CA GLY A 96 14.26 32.74 -13.86
C GLY A 96 13.38 31.75 -14.64
N GLY A 97 12.21 31.33 -14.11
CA GLY A 97 11.23 30.57 -14.90
C GLY A 97 10.29 29.68 -14.09
N TYR A 98 9.75 28.66 -14.77
CA TYR A 98 8.86 27.66 -14.17
C TYR A 98 9.57 26.31 -14.06
N ILE A 99 9.32 25.59 -12.97
CA ILE A 99 9.87 24.26 -12.72
C ILE A 99 8.72 23.31 -12.37
N PHE A 100 8.77 22.10 -12.94
CA PHE A 100 7.87 21.02 -12.53
C PHE A 100 8.38 20.39 -11.24
N PRO A 101 7.57 20.38 -10.16
CA PRO A 101 7.80 19.49 -9.04
C PRO A 101 7.95 18.04 -9.51
N LEU A 102 8.69 17.22 -8.77
CA LEU A 102 8.99 15.86 -9.18
C LEU A 102 7.73 15.01 -9.32
N HIS A 103 6.71 15.22 -8.48
CA HIS A 103 5.40 14.58 -8.64
C HIS A 103 4.75 14.88 -10.00
N THR A 104 4.88 16.12 -10.49
CA THR A 104 4.42 16.53 -11.83
C THR A 104 5.27 15.89 -12.92
N SER A 105 6.60 15.96 -12.81
CA SER A 105 7.53 15.36 -13.78
C SER A 105 7.32 13.85 -13.93
N VAL A 106 7.15 13.13 -12.83
CA VAL A 106 6.82 11.70 -12.82
C VAL A 106 5.50 11.41 -13.51
N THR A 107 4.47 12.23 -13.26
CA THR A 107 3.16 12.02 -13.87
C THR A 107 3.18 12.28 -15.38
N LEU A 108 3.85 13.34 -15.81
CA LEU A 108 4.07 13.64 -17.24
C LEU A 108 4.90 12.54 -17.92
N PHE A 109 5.93 12.04 -17.24
CA PHE A 109 6.74 10.92 -17.74
C PHE A 109 5.90 9.66 -17.97
N LEU A 110 5.01 9.31 -17.04
CA LEU A 110 4.12 8.16 -17.22
C LEU A 110 3.12 8.37 -18.37
N LEU A 111 2.53 9.56 -18.49
CA LEU A 111 1.62 9.87 -19.61
C LEU A 111 2.32 9.67 -20.95
N SER A 112 3.55 10.19 -21.06
CA SER A 112 4.40 10.02 -22.23
C SER A 112 4.81 8.56 -22.46
N TYR A 113 5.22 7.84 -21.41
CA TYR A 113 5.54 6.41 -21.47
C TYR A 113 4.35 5.60 -21.99
N CYS A 114 3.14 5.87 -21.50
CA CYS A 114 1.91 5.19 -21.92
C CYS A 114 1.38 5.65 -23.29
N ASP A 115 1.85 6.79 -23.82
CA ASP A 115 1.22 7.52 -24.93
C ASP A 115 -0.28 7.74 -24.66
N CYS A 116 -0.57 8.30 -23.48
CA CYS A 116 -1.92 8.48 -22.98
C CYS A 116 -2.42 9.91 -23.22
N LYS A 117 -3.47 10.04 -24.04
CA LYS A 117 -4.10 11.32 -24.40
C LYS A 117 -5.54 11.47 -23.89
N ILE A 118 -5.91 10.63 -22.91
CA ILE A 118 -7.29 10.54 -22.38
C ILE A 118 -7.60 11.73 -21.46
N PHE A 119 -6.59 12.20 -20.71
CA PHE A 119 -6.75 13.22 -19.70
C PHE A 119 -6.56 14.61 -20.27
N LYS A 120 -7.43 15.55 -19.89
CA LYS A 120 -7.20 16.98 -20.07
C LYS A 120 -6.25 17.45 -18.97
N VAL A 121 -5.03 17.84 -19.32
CA VAL A 121 -3.99 18.19 -18.35
C VAL A 121 -4.09 19.67 -17.98
N CYS A 122 -4.17 19.95 -16.69
CA CYS A 122 -4.23 21.28 -16.10
C CYS A 122 -3.01 21.50 -15.20
N LEU A 123 -2.12 22.42 -15.56
CA LEU A 123 -1.03 22.88 -14.72
C LEU A 123 -1.52 23.98 -13.78
N VAL A 124 -1.34 23.76 -12.49
CA VAL A 124 -1.82 24.64 -11.41
C VAL A 124 -0.66 25.46 -10.89
N LEU A 125 -0.74 26.77 -11.06
CA LEU A 125 0.27 27.71 -10.56
C LEU A 125 0.20 27.82 -9.04
N THR A 126 1.35 27.66 -8.37
CA THR A 126 1.46 27.81 -6.91
C THR A 126 1.51 29.26 -6.45
N THR A 127 1.80 30.20 -7.37
CA THR A 127 1.90 31.64 -7.11
C THR A 127 1.18 32.41 -8.22
N GLU A 128 0.50 33.50 -7.86
CA GLU A 128 -0.23 34.33 -8.81
C GLU A 128 0.76 35.17 -9.63
N SER A 129 1.07 34.73 -10.85
CA SER A 129 1.76 35.58 -11.83
C SER A 129 1.14 35.44 -13.21
N THR A 130 1.11 36.56 -13.93
CA THR A 130 0.39 36.76 -15.18
C THR A 130 1.18 36.44 -16.44
N ASP A 131 2.47 36.06 -16.34
CA ASP A 131 3.33 35.88 -17.50
C ASP A 131 3.43 34.41 -17.97
N VAL A 132 2.31 33.94 -18.52
CA VAL A 132 2.11 32.55 -18.99
C VAL A 132 2.80 32.28 -20.35
N SER A 133 3.41 33.31 -20.96
CA SER A 133 3.96 33.26 -22.31
C SER A 133 5.20 32.35 -22.44
N LEU A 134 6.03 32.27 -21.40
CA LEU A 134 7.27 31.46 -21.35
C LEU A 134 7.03 29.95 -21.21
N LEU A 135 5.84 29.51 -20.78
CA LEU A 135 5.52 28.09 -20.57
C LEU A 135 5.29 27.33 -21.87
N ARG A 136 4.74 28.00 -22.89
CA ARG A 136 4.39 27.36 -24.18
C ARG A 136 5.61 26.90 -24.98
N SER A 137 6.80 27.41 -24.69
CA SER A 137 8.03 26.98 -25.37
C SER A 137 8.69 25.74 -24.74
N VAL A 138 8.37 25.41 -23.48
CA VAL A 138 9.00 24.29 -22.74
C VAL A 138 8.18 22.99 -22.82
N LEU A 139 6.87 23.11 -23.05
CA LEU A 139 5.94 21.97 -23.08
C LEU A 139 5.90 21.30 -24.46
N SER A 140 5.89 19.95 -24.46
CA SER A 140 5.78 19.14 -25.68
C SER A 140 4.48 19.48 -26.45
N LYS A 141 4.56 19.52 -27.79
CA LYS A 141 3.45 19.88 -28.69
C LYS A 141 2.28 18.89 -28.69
N ASP A 142 2.44 17.73 -28.05
CA ASP A 142 1.54 16.58 -28.21
C ASP A 142 0.44 16.45 -27.13
N VAL A 143 0.48 17.24 -26.05
CA VAL A 143 -0.51 17.20 -24.95
C VAL A 143 -1.22 18.54 -24.84
N GLU A 144 -2.55 18.52 -24.84
CA GLU A 144 -3.38 19.70 -24.62
C GLU A 144 -3.30 20.12 -23.15
N ILE A 145 -2.48 21.13 -22.88
CA ILE A 145 -2.20 21.63 -21.52
C ILE A 145 -2.91 22.96 -21.30
N HIS A 146 -3.71 22.99 -20.23
CA HIS A 146 -4.37 24.18 -19.71
C HIS A 146 -3.59 24.68 -18.48
N ILE A 147 -3.51 25.98 -18.29
CA ILE A 147 -2.89 26.58 -17.10
C ILE A 147 -4.01 27.23 -16.30
N THR A 148 -4.05 26.98 -15.00
CA THR A 148 -5.12 27.44 -14.12
C THR A 148 -4.55 27.86 -12.76
N SER A 149 -5.28 28.74 -12.07
CA SER A 149 -4.96 29.16 -10.71
C SER A 149 -5.53 28.18 -9.68
N ARG A 150 -5.04 28.24 -8.44
CA ARG A 150 -5.55 27.37 -7.37
C ARG A 150 -7.01 27.67 -7.01
N GLN A 151 -7.45 28.91 -7.19
CA GLN A 151 -8.81 29.38 -6.89
C GLN A 151 -9.85 28.87 -7.89
N GLU A 152 -9.43 28.62 -9.14
CA GLU A 152 -10.28 28.10 -10.21
C GLU A 152 -10.49 26.58 -10.13
N LEU A 153 -9.73 25.88 -9.28
CA LEU A 153 -9.85 24.44 -9.13
C LEU A 153 -11.23 24.04 -8.61
N PRO A 154 -11.77 22.88 -9.04
CA PRO A 154 -12.97 22.33 -8.42
C PRO A 154 -12.78 22.18 -6.90
N PRO A 155 -13.79 22.49 -6.07
CA PRO A 155 -13.67 22.44 -4.61
C PRO A 155 -13.15 21.08 -4.09
N VAL A 156 -13.54 19.97 -4.72
CA VAL A 156 -13.04 18.63 -4.36
C VAL A 156 -11.51 18.50 -4.53
N VAL A 157 -10.93 19.17 -5.54
CA VAL A 157 -9.47 19.18 -5.80
C VAL A 157 -8.73 20.11 -4.85
N GLN A 158 -9.33 21.27 -4.53
CA GLN A 158 -8.73 22.23 -3.59
C GLN A 158 -8.43 21.60 -2.21
N ASN A 159 -9.23 20.60 -1.84
CA ASN A 159 -9.08 19.82 -0.60
C ASN A 159 -8.02 18.70 -0.69
N CYS A 160 -7.30 18.59 -1.81
CA CYS A 160 -6.29 17.57 -2.04
C CYS A 160 -4.94 18.17 -2.45
N ARG A 161 -3.85 17.46 -2.12
CA ARG A 161 -2.55 17.73 -2.74
C ARG A 161 -2.53 17.14 -4.16
N LEU A 162 -1.82 17.81 -5.05
CA LEU A 162 -1.62 17.36 -6.43
C LEU A 162 -0.51 16.28 -6.47
N PRO A 163 -0.54 15.34 -7.43
CA PRO A 163 -1.46 15.27 -8.57
C PRO A 163 -2.86 14.81 -8.16
N ALA A 164 -3.87 15.28 -8.89
CA ALA A 164 -5.26 14.88 -8.69
C ALA A 164 -6.02 14.73 -10.03
N VAL A 165 -6.88 13.72 -10.13
CA VAL A 165 -7.75 13.49 -11.28
C VAL A 165 -9.21 13.63 -10.85
N VAL A 166 -9.99 14.40 -11.61
CA VAL A 166 -11.44 14.52 -11.39
C VAL A 166 -12.21 14.02 -12.60
N GLU A 167 -13.21 13.17 -12.34
CA GLU A 167 -14.21 12.77 -13.32
C GLU A 167 -15.36 13.80 -13.33
N ARG A 168 -15.82 14.22 -14.51
CA ARG A 168 -17.05 15.04 -14.60
C ARG A 168 -18.31 14.18 -14.42
N PRO A 169 -19.30 14.61 -13.61
CA PRO A 169 -19.35 15.86 -12.83
C PRO A 169 -18.43 15.80 -11.59
N ASP A 170 -17.85 16.95 -11.19
CA ASP A 170 -16.73 17.14 -10.25
C ASP A 170 -16.98 16.70 -8.78
N SER A 171 -17.56 15.52 -8.57
CA SER A 171 -17.83 14.91 -7.26
C SER A 171 -16.93 13.73 -6.95
N PHE A 172 -16.18 13.20 -7.95
CA PHE A 172 -15.25 12.09 -7.76
C PHE A 172 -13.82 12.51 -8.10
N CYS A 173 -12.96 12.52 -7.08
CA CYS A 173 -11.56 12.91 -7.17
C CYS A 173 -10.66 11.73 -6.79
N ARG A 174 -9.57 11.54 -7.53
CA ARG A 174 -8.47 10.64 -7.19
C ARG A 174 -7.25 11.49 -6.91
N ALA A 175 -6.67 11.39 -5.72
CA ALA A 175 -5.55 12.23 -5.33
C ALA A 175 -4.37 11.40 -4.79
N GLY A 176 -3.18 11.91 -5.08
CA GLY A 176 -1.91 11.31 -4.72
C GLY A 176 -1.24 10.55 -5.84
N LEU A 177 0.08 10.58 -5.85
CA LEU A 177 0.89 10.12 -6.97
C LEU A 177 0.61 8.67 -7.29
N ALA A 178 0.75 7.75 -6.34
CA ALA A 178 0.55 6.33 -6.63
C ALA A 178 -0.89 6.04 -7.11
N VAL A 179 -1.89 6.69 -6.50
CA VAL A 179 -3.30 6.54 -6.91
C VAL A 179 -3.52 7.01 -8.34
N VAL A 180 -3.05 8.22 -8.68
CA VAL A 180 -3.20 8.83 -9.99
C VAL A 180 -2.43 8.05 -11.07
N LEU A 181 -1.19 7.67 -10.81
CA LEU A 181 -0.38 6.92 -11.78
C LEU A 181 -0.99 5.54 -12.09
N ARG A 182 -1.50 4.85 -11.06
CA ARG A 182 -2.19 3.56 -11.24
C ARG A 182 -3.49 3.72 -12.05
N HIS A 183 -4.20 4.83 -11.86
CA HIS A 183 -5.39 5.18 -12.65
C HIS A 183 -5.03 5.47 -14.11
N ILE A 184 -3.96 6.23 -14.38
CA ILE A 184 -3.44 6.48 -15.73
C ILE A 184 -3.11 5.17 -16.44
N ILE A 185 -2.42 4.23 -15.76
CA ILE A 185 -2.11 2.90 -16.30
C ILE A 185 -3.39 2.15 -16.68
N GLN A 186 -4.37 2.12 -15.78
CA GLN A 186 -5.63 1.40 -15.99
C GLN A 186 -6.43 2.01 -17.16
N LYS A 187 -6.54 3.35 -17.23
CA LYS A 187 -7.23 4.05 -18.32
C LYS A 187 -6.52 3.90 -19.67
N SER A 188 -5.19 3.95 -19.68
CA SER A 188 -4.39 3.74 -20.89
C SER A 188 -4.64 2.36 -21.49
N TYR A 189 -4.67 1.31 -20.63
CA TYR A 189 -5.01 -0.04 -21.05
C TYR A 189 -6.47 -0.19 -21.49
N GLU A 190 -7.41 0.47 -20.82
CA GLU A 190 -8.83 0.46 -21.22
C GLU A 190 -9.05 1.11 -22.60
N SER A 191 -8.27 2.14 -22.93
CA SER A 191 -8.34 2.81 -24.23
C SER A 191 -7.65 2.02 -25.35
N ASP A 192 -6.57 1.29 -25.03
CA ASP A 192 -5.87 0.44 -25.99
C ASP A 192 -5.47 -0.90 -25.33
N PRO A 193 -6.37 -1.90 -25.36
CA PRO A 193 -6.11 -3.22 -24.78
C PRO A 193 -4.97 -4.02 -25.44
N SER A 194 -4.43 -3.54 -26.58
CA SER A 194 -3.28 -4.16 -27.23
C SER A 194 -1.99 -3.98 -26.43
N LYS A 195 -1.88 -2.85 -25.70
CA LYS A 195 -0.74 -2.46 -24.86
C LYS A 195 -0.74 -3.17 -23.49
N LYS A 196 -0.77 -4.50 -23.48
CA LYS A 196 -0.82 -5.32 -22.24
C LYS A 196 0.38 -5.07 -21.33
N GLU A 197 1.54 -4.76 -21.89
CA GLU A 197 2.78 -4.46 -21.18
C GLU A 197 2.66 -3.26 -20.22
N ILE A 198 1.73 -2.33 -20.47
CA ILE A 198 1.44 -1.22 -19.56
C ILE A 198 0.87 -1.72 -18.22
N LEU A 199 0.07 -2.78 -18.22
CA LEU A 199 -0.50 -3.33 -16.98
C LEU A 199 0.56 -4.03 -16.10
N GLU A 200 1.65 -4.51 -16.69
CA GLU A 200 2.76 -5.14 -15.95
C GLU A 200 3.45 -4.13 -15.02
N LEU A 201 3.36 -2.83 -15.30
CA LEU A 201 3.84 -1.77 -14.39
C LEU A 201 3.20 -1.85 -13.01
N LEU A 202 1.97 -2.37 -12.89
CA LEU A 202 1.31 -2.52 -11.59
C LEU A 202 1.93 -3.65 -10.75
N GLY A 203 2.90 -4.39 -11.29
CA GLY A 203 3.59 -5.48 -10.63
C GLY A 203 2.69 -6.71 -10.40
N PHE A 204 3.25 -7.70 -9.70
CA PHE A 204 2.55 -8.95 -9.40
C PHE A 204 1.20 -8.69 -8.69
N LYS A 205 0.11 -9.30 -9.17
CA LYS A 205 -1.26 -9.07 -8.65
C LYS A 205 -1.67 -7.59 -8.58
N LYS A 206 -1.05 -6.72 -9.39
CA LYS A 206 -1.28 -5.28 -9.41
C LYS A 206 -1.01 -4.58 -8.07
N THR A 207 -0.02 -5.02 -7.28
CA THR A 207 0.25 -4.49 -5.92
C THR A 207 1.34 -3.41 -5.82
N CYS A 208 2.10 -3.13 -6.87
CA CYS A 208 3.16 -2.11 -6.87
C CYS A 208 2.61 -0.75 -6.43
N LEU A 209 3.20 -0.15 -5.38
CA LEU A 209 2.76 1.12 -4.77
C LEU A 209 1.25 1.19 -4.41
N LYS A 210 0.61 0.04 -4.12
CA LYS A 210 -0.81 0.00 -3.75
C LYS A 210 -1.06 0.27 -2.26
N ALA A 211 -0.08 -0.03 -1.42
CA ALA A 211 -0.20 0.10 0.03
C ALA A 211 -0.02 1.56 0.47
N CYS A 212 -0.65 1.97 1.56
CA CYS A 212 -0.47 3.33 2.08
C CYS A 212 0.98 3.57 2.54
N ALA A 213 1.47 4.81 2.39
CA ALA A 213 2.83 5.19 2.77
C ALA A 213 3.11 5.04 4.28
N GLU A 214 2.08 5.02 5.13
CA GLU A 214 2.23 4.88 6.58
C GLU A 214 2.47 3.44 7.01
N VAL A 215 2.09 2.47 6.17
CA VAL A 215 2.27 1.03 6.43
C VAL A 215 3.32 0.39 5.52
N SER A 216 3.64 1.02 4.38
CA SER A 216 4.65 0.56 3.44
C SER A 216 5.81 1.53 3.36
N GLN A 217 6.96 1.15 3.94
CA GLN A 217 8.20 1.90 3.82
C GLN A 217 8.61 2.11 2.36
N TRP A 218 8.43 1.09 1.52
CA TRP A 218 8.72 1.19 0.09
C TRP A 218 7.84 2.22 -0.64
N THR A 219 6.53 2.22 -0.37
CA THR A 219 5.63 3.22 -0.97
C THR A 219 5.98 4.61 -0.46
N ARG A 220 6.24 4.76 0.83
CA ARG A 220 6.72 6.03 1.40
C ARG A 220 7.99 6.55 0.76
N LEU A 221 8.96 5.65 0.56
CA LEU A 221 10.26 5.98 -0.03
C LEU A 221 10.10 6.52 -1.45
N CYS A 222 9.35 5.80 -2.30
CA CYS A 222 9.15 6.17 -3.69
C CYS A 222 8.22 7.39 -3.86
N GLU A 223 7.10 7.43 -3.14
CA GLU A 223 6.02 8.39 -3.37
C GLU A 223 6.24 9.73 -2.64
N LEU A 224 6.90 9.72 -1.48
CA LEU A 224 6.99 10.89 -0.61
C LEU A 224 8.42 11.33 -0.35
N THR A 225 9.28 10.47 0.22
CA THR A 225 10.54 10.95 0.78
C THR A 225 11.61 11.19 -0.27
N ILE A 226 11.79 10.32 -1.28
CA ILE A 226 12.76 10.56 -2.37
C ILE A 226 12.41 11.84 -3.16
N PRO A 227 11.17 12.04 -3.66
CA PRO A 227 10.83 13.26 -4.37
C PRO A 227 11.12 14.53 -3.55
N VAL A 228 10.68 14.57 -2.28
CA VAL A 228 10.91 15.73 -1.41
C VAL A 228 12.39 15.94 -1.13
N ALA A 229 13.14 14.88 -0.85
CA ALA A 229 14.57 14.94 -0.55
C ALA A 229 15.38 15.46 -1.75
N ILE A 230 15.06 15.00 -2.97
CA ILE A 230 15.70 15.51 -4.18
C ILE A 230 15.28 16.95 -4.45
N GLU A 231 14.02 17.33 -4.32
CA GLU A 231 13.60 18.74 -4.48
C GLU A 231 14.34 19.68 -3.53
N ASN A 232 14.56 19.28 -2.28
CA ASN A 232 15.35 20.04 -1.32
C ASN A 232 16.82 20.12 -1.76
N PHE A 233 17.40 18.99 -2.18
CA PHE A 233 18.76 18.92 -2.72
C PHE A 233 18.97 19.80 -3.96
N LEU A 234 17.94 19.95 -4.81
CA LEU A 234 17.97 20.85 -5.96
C LEU A 234 17.97 22.34 -5.57
N ARG A 235 17.41 22.68 -4.39
CA ARG A 235 17.31 24.06 -3.88
C ARG A 235 18.54 24.53 -3.12
N GLU A 236 19.37 23.63 -2.61
CA GLU A 236 20.58 23.98 -1.84
C GLU A 236 21.53 24.88 -2.65
N SER A 237 21.88 26.04 -2.08
CA SER A 237 22.65 27.12 -2.72
C SER A 237 24.09 26.70 -3.06
N SER A 238 24.69 27.39 -4.03
CA SER A 238 26.02 27.10 -4.58
C SER A 238 27.21 27.20 -3.59
N ASP A 239 27.01 27.73 -2.39
CA ASP A 239 28.09 28.11 -1.48
C ASP A 239 28.53 27.01 -0.50
N GLN A 240 27.82 25.88 -0.43
CA GLN A 240 28.18 24.70 0.38
C GLN A 240 28.22 23.45 -0.51
N PRO A 241 29.12 22.47 -0.23
CA PRO A 241 29.07 21.18 -0.91
C PRO A 241 27.71 20.52 -0.61
N PRO A 242 26.96 20.09 -1.63
CA PRO A 242 25.60 19.60 -1.43
C PRO A 242 25.65 18.28 -0.66
N THR A 243 24.83 18.17 0.39
CA THR A 243 24.84 16.97 1.24
C THR A 243 24.00 15.88 0.59
N ILE A 244 24.54 14.67 0.48
CA ILE A 244 23.84 13.54 -0.13
C ILE A 244 22.59 13.21 0.70
N PRO A 245 21.39 13.15 0.09
CA PRO A 245 20.18 12.80 0.81
C PRO A 245 20.21 11.36 1.35
N ALA A 246 19.79 11.17 2.60
CA ALA A 246 19.78 9.87 3.27
C ALA A 246 18.87 8.85 2.55
N GLU A 247 17.80 9.32 1.91
CA GLU A 247 16.86 8.52 1.14
C GLU A 247 17.51 7.87 -0.08
N ILE A 248 18.54 8.47 -0.66
CA ILE A 248 19.29 7.90 -1.78
C ILE A 248 20.22 6.79 -1.29
N LEU A 249 20.83 6.97 -0.11
CA LEU A 249 21.58 5.89 0.55
C LEU A 249 20.66 4.73 0.92
N GLU A 250 19.44 5.01 1.38
CA GLU A 250 18.43 3.99 1.64
C GLU A 250 18.04 3.24 0.35
N LEU A 251 17.89 3.94 -0.78
CA LEU A 251 17.62 3.31 -2.07
C LEU A 251 18.77 2.41 -2.54
N GLU A 252 20.01 2.88 -2.45
CA GLU A 252 21.21 2.06 -2.77
C GLU A 252 21.24 0.80 -1.91
N LYS A 253 21.00 0.93 -0.59
CA LYS A 253 20.89 -0.20 0.33
C LYS A 253 19.77 -1.15 -0.10
N LYS A 254 18.61 -0.64 -0.51
CA LYS A 254 17.48 -1.46 -0.99
C LYS A 254 17.83 -2.25 -2.25
N LEU A 255 18.56 -1.66 -3.19
CA LEU A 255 19.02 -2.36 -4.40
C LEU A 255 20.05 -3.47 -4.09
N SER A 256 20.73 -3.38 -2.94
CA SER A 256 21.66 -4.42 -2.47
C SER A 256 20.96 -5.61 -1.78
N GLU A 257 19.69 -5.46 -1.39
CA GLU A 257 18.93 -6.53 -0.74
C GLU A 257 18.65 -7.67 -1.71
N PRO A 258 18.58 -8.94 -1.24
CA PRO A 258 18.28 -10.07 -2.11
C PRO A 258 16.86 -9.97 -2.68
N VAL A 259 16.72 -10.12 -4.00
CA VAL A 259 15.42 -10.06 -4.67
C VAL A 259 14.49 -11.16 -4.15
N ARG A 260 13.25 -10.77 -3.85
CA ARG A 260 12.16 -11.68 -3.47
C ARG A 260 11.02 -11.56 -4.47
N VAL A 261 10.87 -12.57 -5.32
CA VAL A 261 9.81 -12.64 -6.33
C VAL A 261 8.96 -13.89 -6.19
N HIS A 262 7.75 -13.86 -6.75
CA HIS A 262 6.94 -15.08 -6.87
C HIS A 262 7.70 -16.11 -7.72
N ASN A 263 7.79 -17.36 -7.25
CA ASN A 263 8.62 -18.44 -7.82
C ASN A 263 10.15 -18.20 -7.76
N ASP A 264 10.63 -17.44 -6.77
CA ASP A 264 12.06 -17.19 -6.52
C ASP A 264 12.95 -18.44 -6.64
N ASP A 265 12.59 -19.54 -5.97
CA ASP A 265 13.33 -20.80 -6.03
C ASP A 265 13.46 -21.36 -7.47
N LYS A 266 12.39 -21.27 -8.28
CA LYS A 266 12.40 -21.72 -9.69
C LYS A 266 13.37 -20.89 -10.53
N LEU A 267 13.36 -19.58 -10.34
CA LEU A 267 14.22 -18.64 -11.09
C LEU A 267 15.69 -18.83 -10.70
N ARG A 268 15.99 -18.98 -9.40
CA ARG A 268 17.36 -19.24 -8.93
C ARG A 268 17.91 -20.57 -9.43
N ARG A 269 17.08 -21.61 -9.52
CA ARG A 269 17.47 -22.89 -10.14
C ARG A 269 17.76 -22.76 -11.63
N GLN A 270 17.02 -21.91 -12.35
CA GLN A 270 17.28 -21.62 -13.76
C GLN A 270 18.61 -20.89 -13.95
N LYS A 271 18.89 -19.87 -13.10
CA LYS A 271 20.19 -19.16 -13.06
C LYS A 271 21.34 -20.14 -12.84
N LEU A 272 21.22 -21.04 -11.87
CA LEU A 272 22.23 -22.07 -11.60
C LEU A 272 22.47 -23.01 -12.79
N LYS A 273 21.40 -23.43 -13.49
CA LYS A 273 21.51 -24.31 -14.67
C LYS A 273 22.30 -23.64 -15.79
N GLN A 274 22.06 -22.35 -16.02
CA GLN A 274 22.68 -21.60 -17.11
C GLN A 274 24.10 -21.15 -16.77
N GLN A 275 24.41 -20.82 -15.50
CA GLN A 275 25.79 -20.62 -15.05
C GLN A 275 26.65 -21.88 -15.23
N LYS A 276 26.08 -23.06 -14.97
CA LYS A 276 26.74 -24.34 -15.24
C LYS A 276 26.91 -24.64 -16.74
N ALA A 277 25.97 -24.18 -17.58
CA ALA A 277 26.08 -24.29 -19.03
C ALA A 277 27.10 -23.33 -19.63
N ALA A 278 27.19 -22.10 -19.12
CA ALA A 278 28.17 -21.09 -19.53
C ALA A 278 29.60 -21.43 -19.04
N GLY A 279 29.73 -22.09 -17.88
CA GLY A 279 31.01 -22.61 -17.38
C GLY A 279 31.50 -23.88 -18.10
N ALA A 280 30.66 -24.52 -18.90
CA ALA A 280 31.04 -25.66 -19.74
C ALA A 280 31.38 -25.16 -21.16
N GLY A 281 32.56 -24.59 -21.33
CA GLY A 281 33.12 -24.32 -22.67
C GLY A 281 33.23 -25.60 -23.51
N PRO A 282 33.33 -25.50 -24.85
CA PRO A 282 33.28 -26.66 -25.74
C PRO A 282 34.42 -27.62 -25.42
N SER A 283 34.07 -28.83 -24.98
CA SER A 283 35.05 -29.89 -24.74
C SER A 283 35.73 -30.26 -26.05
N LEU A 284 37.05 -30.04 -26.10
CA LEU A 284 37.98 -30.49 -27.14
C LEU A 284 37.68 -31.94 -27.59
N ALA A 285 37.02 -32.08 -28.73
CA ALA A 285 37.03 -33.33 -29.48
C ALA A 285 38.43 -33.50 -30.09
N LYS A 286 39.20 -34.43 -29.54
CA LYS A 286 40.43 -34.94 -30.18
C LYS A 286 40.04 -35.68 -31.46
N GLU A 287 40.18 -35.03 -32.60
CA GLU A 287 40.44 -35.73 -33.86
C GLU A 287 41.82 -35.31 -34.39
N LYS A 288 42.75 -36.27 -34.35
CA LYS A 288 44.03 -36.19 -35.07
C LYS A 288 43.75 -36.56 -36.52
N THR A 289 43.96 -35.67 -37.49
CA THR A 289 44.68 -36.01 -38.73
C THR A 289 45.28 -34.73 -39.36
N LYS A 290 46.51 -34.87 -39.86
CA LYS A 290 47.40 -33.83 -40.40
C LYS A 290 46.97 -33.37 -41.81
N ASN A 291 47.08 -32.07 -42.14
CA ASN A 291 48.11 -31.53 -43.06
C ASN A 291 47.96 -30.01 -43.35
N LYS A 292 49.06 -29.46 -43.88
CA LYS A 292 49.58 -28.08 -43.98
C LYS A 292 48.84 -27.06 -44.90
N VAL A 293 48.90 -25.79 -44.43
CA VAL A 293 49.34 -24.53 -45.09
C VAL A 293 48.34 -23.58 -45.83
N HIS A 294 48.41 -22.32 -45.36
CA HIS A 294 48.26 -20.97 -45.99
C HIS A 294 47.11 -20.05 -45.49
N ARG A 295 47.52 -18.87 -44.97
CA ARG A 295 46.78 -17.60 -44.73
C ARG A 295 46.44 -16.89 -46.07
N PRO A 296 45.60 -15.82 -46.18
CA PRO A 296 45.07 -14.92 -45.12
C PRO A 296 43.59 -14.44 -45.27
N GLU A 297 43.15 -13.64 -44.27
CA GLU A 297 42.12 -12.56 -44.29
C GLU A 297 40.61 -12.88 -44.46
N THR A 298 39.80 -12.55 -43.44
CA THR A 298 38.78 -11.45 -43.46
C THR A 298 38.01 -11.35 -42.12
N SER A 299 37.95 -10.12 -41.57
CA SER A 299 36.91 -9.48 -40.74
C SER A 299 35.89 -10.31 -39.94
N GLU A 300 35.87 -10.20 -38.60
CA GLU A 300 34.67 -10.32 -37.74
C GLU A 300 34.88 -9.45 -36.48
N ALA A 301 34.18 -8.33 -36.37
CA ALA A 301 32.94 -8.15 -35.59
C ALA A 301 33.19 -8.04 -34.08
N VAL A 302 33.07 -6.81 -33.58
CA VAL A 302 33.17 -6.42 -32.18
C VAL A 302 32.01 -7.06 -31.40
N ASP A 303 32.34 -7.90 -30.42
CA ASP A 303 31.40 -8.49 -29.46
C ASP A 303 30.67 -7.40 -28.66
N SER A 304 29.37 -7.24 -28.89
CA SER A 304 28.50 -6.29 -28.18
C SER A 304 27.33 -7.01 -27.49
N SER A 305 27.59 -7.98 -26.62
CA SER A 305 26.53 -8.74 -25.93
C SER A 305 26.74 -8.94 -24.41
N SER A 306 27.01 -7.87 -23.65
CA SER A 306 27.15 -7.93 -22.19
C SER A 306 25.87 -7.61 -21.40
N ALA A 307 24.67 -7.88 -21.93
CA ALA A 307 23.45 -7.75 -21.13
C ALA A 307 23.35 -8.90 -20.12
N SER A 308 23.15 -8.61 -18.82
CA SER A 308 22.98 -9.64 -17.80
C SER A 308 21.76 -10.52 -18.10
N LEU A 309 21.85 -11.81 -17.75
CA LEU A 309 20.79 -12.78 -18.02
C LEU A 309 19.42 -12.35 -17.45
N GLU A 310 19.43 -11.79 -16.25
CA GLU A 310 18.25 -11.27 -15.58
C GLU A 310 17.61 -10.11 -16.36
N LEU A 311 18.43 -9.26 -17.00
CA LEU A 311 17.96 -8.16 -17.84
C LEU A 311 17.32 -8.69 -19.12
N GLN A 312 17.90 -9.71 -19.77
CA GLN A 312 17.28 -10.35 -20.94
C GLN A 312 15.95 -11.01 -20.58
N VAL A 313 15.88 -11.72 -19.44
CA VAL A 313 14.62 -12.34 -18.96
C VAL A 313 13.59 -11.26 -18.63
N ALA A 314 13.99 -10.16 -18.00
CA ALA A 314 13.09 -9.06 -17.67
C ALA A 314 12.54 -8.36 -18.92
N LEU A 315 13.40 -8.06 -19.90
CA LEU A 315 13.03 -7.40 -21.15
C LEU A 315 12.16 -8.31 -22.04
N SER A 316 12.39 -9.63 -22.05
CA SER A 316 11.57 -10.56 -22.82
C SER A 316 10.09 -10.56 -22.41
N LYS A 317 9.77 -10.25 -21.14
CA LYS A 317 8.39 -10.08 -20.68
C LYS A 317 7.73 -8.78 -21.16
N LEU A 318 8.53 -7.75 -21.46
CA LEU A 318 8.05 -6.46 -21.98
C LEU A 318 7.88 -6.49 -23.50
N LEU A 319 8.61 -7.36 -24.21
CA LEU A 319 8.66 -7.39 -25.67
C LEU A 319 7.63 -8.32 -26.35
N VAL A 320 6.71 -8.94 -25.58
CA VAL A 320 5.66 -9.84 -26.09
C VAL A 320 6.20 -10.83 -27.13
N GLN A 321 6.91 -11.87 -26.68
CA GLN A 321 6.99 -13.12 -27.45
C GLN A 321 6.17 -14.19 -26.72
N GLU A 322 5.43 -14.96 -27.53
CA GLU A 322 4.56 -16.06 -27.14
C GLU A 322 5.23 -17.02 -26.15
N GLU A 323 4.40 -17.64 -25.31
CA GLU A 323 4.79 -18.70 -24.38
C GLU A 323 5.75 -19.70 -25.03
N SER A 324 6.93 -19.87 -24.43
CA SER A 324 7.84 -20.93 -24.84
C SER A 324 7.20 -22.31 -24.56
N ALA A 325 7.41 -23.22 -25.50
CA ALA A 325 6.91 -24.60 -25.53
C ALA A 325 7.13 -25.37 -24.20
N PRO A 326 6.30 -26.41 -23.91
CA PRO A 326 6.35 -27.14 -22.65
C PRO A 326 7.74 -27.75 -22.42
N ALA A 327 8.33 -27.45 -21.26
CA ALA A 327 9.67 -27.92 -20.89
C ALA A 327 9.72 -29.45 -20.73
N ASN A 328 10.73 -30.07 -21.35
CA ASN A 328 11.08 -31.48 -21.17
C ASN A 328 11.41 -31.83 -19.70
N ARG A 329 11.14 -33.09 -19.31
CA ARG A 329 11.35 -33.65 -17.96
C ARG A 329 12.76 -33.34 -17.40
N GLU A 330 12.79 -32.85 -16.17
CA GLU A 330 13.99 -32.37 -15.45
C GLU A 330 14.98 -33.49 -15.06
N PRO A 331 16.30 -33.23 -15.08
CA PRO A 331 17.31 -34.13 -14.53
C PRO A 331 17.26 -34.25 -13.00
N SER A 332 17.47 -35.46 -12.47
CA SER A 332 17.30 -35.85 -11.06
C SER A 332 18.26 -35.20 -10.05
N HIS A 333 19.34 -34.57 -10.50
CA HIS A 333 20.34 -33.93 -9.64
C HIS A 333 20.00 -32.47 -9.25
N ILE A 334 19.13 -31.79 -9.99
CA ILE A 334 18.73 -30.38 -9.74
C ILE A 334 17.68 -30.28 -8.62
N ARG A 335 16.92 -31.35 -8.37
CA ARG A 335 15.96 -31.44 -7.25
C ARG A 335 16.61 -31.58 -5.87
N LYS A 336 17.91 -31.87 -5.79
CA LYS A 336 18.60 -32.19 -4.53
C LYS A 336 19.35 -31.01 -3.88
N THR A 337 19.43 -29.85 -4.53
CA THR A 337 20.11 -28.66 -3.98
C THR A 337 19.21 -27.91 -3.00
N LYS A 338 19.70 -27.64 -1.79
CA LYS A 338 18.98 -26.86 -0.76
C LYS A 338 18.81 -25.42 -1.24
N ALA A 339 17.71 -24.77 -0.86
CA ALA A 339 17.40 -23.40 -1.28
C ALA A 339 18.47 -22.37 -0.82
N SER A 340 19.23 -22.68 0.23
CA SER A 340 20.37 -21.88 0.72
C SER A 340 21.55 -21.83 -0.24
N ASP A 341 21.68 -22.82 -1.13
CA ASP A 341 22.86 -23.00 -1.98
C ASP A 341 22.60 -22.52 -3.42
N LEU A 342 21.45 -21.90 -3.66
CA LEU A 342 21.08 -21.34 -4.96
C LEU A 342 21.63 -19.91 -5.10
N PRO A 343 22.12 -19.53 -6.29
CA PRO A 343 22.67 -18.20 -6.51
C PRO A 343 21.60 -17.13 -6.26
N PRO A 344 21.93 -16.02 -5.58
CA PRO A 344 20.97 -14.94 -5.36
C PRO A 344 20.55 -14.32 -6.69
N LEU A 345 19.30 -13.88 -6.75
CA LEU A 345 18.83 -13.01 -7.82
C LEU A 345 19.25 -11.58 -7.50
N GLU A 346 19.75 -10.88 -8.50
CA GLU A 346 20.15 -9.48 -8.40
C GLU A 346 19.01 -8.58 -8.83
N HIS A 347 18.92 -7.40 -8.21
CA HIS A 347 18.02 -6.35 -8.67
C HIS A 347 18.42 -5.95 -10.09
N VAL A 348 17.50 -6.10 -11.05
CA VAL A 348 17.59 -5.49 -12.38
C VAL A 348 16.96 -4.10 -12.33
N PHE A 349 15.84 -4.01 -11.63
CA PHE A 349 14.94 -2.89 -11.45
C PHE A 349 14.63 -2.67 -9.95
N ALA A 350 13.92 -1.61 -9.62
CA ALA A 350 13.75 -1.13 -8.24
C ALA A 350 13.10 -2.18 -7.31
N GLU A 351 12.03 -2.86 -7.75
CA GLU A 351 11.35 -3.92 -6.97
C GLU A 351 11.93 -5.33 -7.20
N GLY A 352 12.97 -5.48 -8.02
CA GLY A 352 13.65 -6.75 -8.27
C GLY A 352 13.93 -7.00 -9.74
N LEU A 353 13.33 -8.07 -10.30
CA LEU A 353 13.58 -8.46 -11.68
C LEU A 353 12.73 -7.72 -12.72
N TYR A 354 11.60 -7.15 -12.32
CA TYR A 354 10.60 -6.64 -13.26
C TYR A 354 10.58 -5.12 -13.24
N PHE A 355 10.42 -4.53 -14.41
CA PHE A 355 10.19 -3.11 -14.57
C PHE A 355 8.76 -2.78 -14.10
N THR A 356 8.64 -1.93 -13.10
CA THR A 356 7.37 -1.63 -12.43
C THR A 356 7.10 -0.13 -12.37
N LEU A 357 5.94 0.25 -11.83
CA LEU A 357 5.61 1.63 -11.56
C LEU A 357 6.62 2.31 -10.62
N ALA A 358 7.25 1.58 -9.70
CA ALA A 358 8.30 2.14 -8.85
C ALA A 358 9.48 2.69 -9.67
N ASP A 359 9.89 1.98 -10.74
CA ASP A 359 10.95 2.45 -11.63
C ASP A 359 10.58 3.74 -12.37
N ILE A 360 9.32 3.85 -12.82
CA ILE A 360 8.78 5.08 -13.43
C ILE A 360 8.79 6.24 -12.44
N VAL A 361 8.44 6.01 -11.18
CA VAL A 361 8.45 7.06 -10.14
C VAL A 361 9.88 7.50 -9.81
N LEU A 362 10.81 6.56 -9.68
CA LEU A 362 12.18 6.86 -9.28
C LEU A 362 12.97 7.54 -10.41
N LEU A 363 12.72 7.21 -11.68
CA LEU A 363 13.57 7.64 -12.79
C LEU A 363 13.78 9.17 -12.88
N PRO A 364 12.74 10.03 -12.91
CA PRO A 364 12.96 11.48 -12.94
C PRO A 364 13.71 11.98 -11.70
N CYS A 365 13.38 11.45 -10.52
CA CYS A 365 14.02 11.85 -9.26
C CYS A 365 15.52 11.53 -9.28
N ILE A 366 15.88 10.30 -9.64
CA ILE A 366 17.27 9.83 -9.68
C ILE A 366 18.05 10.49 -10.82
N HIS A 367 17.41 10.76 -11.96
CA HIS A 367 18.06 11.52 -13.03
C HIS A 367 18.53 12.89 -12.53
N HIS A 368 17.66 13.64 -11.87
CA HIS A 368 18.00 14.97 -11.33
C HIS A 368 19.13 14.90 -10.29
N PHE A 369 19.10 13.90 -9.40
CA PHE A 369 20.18 13.62 -8.47
C PHE A 369 21.52 13.38 -9.19
N LEU A 370 21.55 12.45 -10.14
CA LEU A 370 22.76 12.08 -10.87
C LEU A 370 23.33 13.24 -11.69
N VAL A 371 22.48 14.09 -12.28
CA VAL A 371 22.93 15.29 -13.01
C VAL A 371 23.74 16.22 -12.11
N ILE A 372 23.31 16.41 -10.86
CA ILE A 372 24.05 17.24 -9.91
C ILE A 372 25.31 16.53 -9.42
N ILE A 373 25.23 15.24 -9.06
CA ILE A 373 26.39 14.49 -8.59
C ILE A 373 27.49 14.49 -9.64
N CYS A 374 27.18 14.16 -10.90
CA CYS A 374 28.17 14.17 -11.98
C CYS A 374 28.77 15.57 -12.25
N LYS A 375 28.04 16.65 -11.97
CA LYS A 375 28.50 18.03 -12.19
C LYS A 375 29.29 18.61 -11.01
N LYS A 376 28.86 18.35 -9.78
CA LYS A 376 29.37 19.00 -8.56
C LYS A 376 30.25 18.08 -7.70
N LEU A 377 29.99 16.78 -7.68
CA LEU A 377 30.63 15.79 -6.80
C LEU A 377 30.92 14.47 -7.55
N PRO A 378 31.65 14.48 -8.68
CA PRO A 378 31.88 13.28 -9.48
C PRO A 378 32.58 12.16 -8.71
N GLU A 379 33.42 12.49 -7.73
CA GLU A 379 34.09 11.53 -6.85
C GLU A 379 33.12 10.74 -5.98
N LYS A 380 31.93 11.28 -5.67
CA LYS A 380 30.90 10.60 -4.89
C LYS A 380 30.09 9.60 -5.69
N LEU A 381 30.18 9.62 -7.02
CA LEU A 381 29.44 8.67 -7.87
C LEU A 381 29.84 7.21 -7.58
N VAL A 382 31.09 6.96 -7.16
CA VAL A 382 31.59 5.61 -6.81
C VAL A 382 30.89 5.00 -5.60
N GLU A 383 30.20 5.81 -4.80
CA GLU A 383 29.40 5.35 -3.65
C GLU A 383 28.04 4.76 -4.07
N PHE A 384 27.64 4.90 -5.35
CA PHE A 384 26.33 4.46 -5.88
C PHE A 384 26.43 3.51 -7.08
N PRO A 385 27.19 2.40 -6.99
CA PRO A 385 27.36 1.48 -8.11
C PRO A 385 26.05 0.81 -8.56
N LEU A 386 25.14 0.48 -7.63
CA LEU A 386 23.88 -0.19 -7.96
C LEU A 386 22.87 0.77 -8.58
N LEU A 387 22.76 1.99 -8.07
CA LEU A 387 21.94 3.04 -8.66
C LEU A 387 22.41 3.42 -10.07
N ALA A 388 23.73 3.53 -10.29
CA ALA A 388 24.30 3.76 -11.60
C ALA A 388 24.01 2.60 -12.57
N ALA A 389 24.11 1.35 -12.10
CA ALA A 389 23.76 0.17 -12.88
C ALA A 389 22.26 0.14 -13.23
N TRP A 390 21.38 0.42 -12.26
CA TRP A 390 19.94 0.54 -12.46
C TRP A 390 19.59 1.62 -13.49
N TYR A 391 20.22 2.80 -13.38
CA TYR A 391 19.99 3.93 -14.29
C TYR A 391 20.39 3.61 -15.74
N ARG A 392 21.41 2.78 -15.96
CA ARG A 392 21.73 2.26 -17.29
C ARG A 392 20.72 1.25 -17.80
N ARG A 393 20.37 0.26 -16.99
CA ARG A 393 19.45 -0.83 -17.38
C ARG A 393 18.07 -0.30 -17.76
N ILE A 394 17.57 0.73 -17.07
CA ILE A 394 16.31 1.38 -17.42
C ILE A 394 16.29 1.94 -18.85
N GLN A 395 17.44 2.38 -19.38
CA GLN A 395 17.54 2.91 -20.74
C GLN A 395 17.36 1.83 -21.82
N GLU A 396 17.48 0.55 -21.47
CA GLU A 396 17.24 -0.57 -22.38
C GLU A 396 15.76 -0.89 -22.53
N VAL A 397 14.90 -0.33 -21.67
CA VAL A 397 13.45 -0.51 -21.77
C VAL A 397 12.91 0.27 -22.99
N PRO A 398 12.23 -0.39 -23.96
CA PRO A 398 11.95 0.17 -25.28
C PRO A 398 11.25 1.54 -25.30
N ARG A 399 10.34 1.80 -24.35
CA ARG A 399 9.54 3.03 -24.30
C ARG A 399 10.14 4.13 -23.41
N VAL A 400 11.14 3.80 -22.59
CA VAL A 400 11.75 4.75 -21.65
C VAL A 400 12.49 5.86 -22.38
N LYS A 401 13.28 5.53 -23.41
CA LYS A 401 14.07 6.52 -24.18
C LYS A 401 13.16 7.55 -24.86
N THR A 402 12.08 7.08 -25.48
CA THR A 402 11.09 7.97 -26.11
C THR A 402 10.44 8.89 -25.08
N ALA A 403 10.03 8.33 -23.94
CA ALA A 403 9.37 9.11 -22.89
C ALA A 403 10.30 10.15 -22.24
N ALA A 404 11.55 9.75 -22.00
CA ALA A 404 12.59 10.64 -21.47
C ALA A 404 12.83 11.82 -22.40
N SER A 405 12.99 11.58 -23.71
CA SER A 405 13.17 12.63 -24.71
C SER A 405 12.01 13.63 -24.72
N GLN A 406 10.76 13.13 -24.69
CA GLN A 406 9.56 13.97 -24.65
C GLN A 406 9.42 14.79 -23.35
N CYS A 407 10.03 14.32 -22.25
CA CYS A 407 10.02 15.01 -20.96
C CYS A 407 11.31 15.83 -20.71
N GLY A 408 12.17 16.01 -21.72
CA GLY A 408 13.41 16.78 -21.58
C GLY A 408 14.49 16.10 -20.73
N ILE A 409 14.37 14.80 -20.45
CA ILE A 409 15.38 14.01 -19.74
C ILE A 409 16.43 13.56 -20.76
N GLN A 410 17.65 14.08 -20.61
CA GLN A 410 18.81 13.66 -21.37
C GLN A 410 19.63 12.67 -20.56
N PHE A 411 19.65 11.40 -20.98
CA PHE A 411 20.35 10.37 -20.24
C PHE A 411 21.84 10.65 -20.10
N LEU A 412 22.36 10.45 -18.88
CA LEU A 412 23.78 10.52 -18.59
C LEU A 412 24.47 9.22 -19.01
N HIS A 413 25.66 9.36 -19.59
CA HIS A 413 26.53 8.21 -19.87
C HIS A 413 27.41 7.93 -18.64
N LEU A 414 27.00 6.97 -17.81
CA LEU A 414 27.70 6.61 -16.58
C LEU A 414 28.69 5.44 -16.79
N PRO A 415 29.90 5.50 -16.19
CA PRO A 415 30.90 4.43 -16.29
C PRO A 415 30.44 3.14 -15.61
N GLU A 416 30.98 1.99 -16.04
CA GLU A 416 30.83 0.72 -15.31
C GLU A 416 31.60 0.78 -14.00
N LEU A 417 30.86 1.07 -12.92
CA LEU A 417 31.37 1.03 -11.56
C LEU A 417 31.35 -0.42 -11.08
N GLN A 418 32.49 -0.90 -10.60
CA GLN A 418 32.56 -2.21 -9.96
C GLN A 418 31.76 -2.15 -8.66
N THR A 419 30.83 -3.08 -8.48
CA THR A 419 30.28 -3.38 -7.17
C THR A 419 31.40 -3.99 -6.34
N SER A 420 32.13 -3.18 -5.58
CA SER A 420 32.99 -3.76 -4.55
C SER A 420 32.06 -4.56 -3.63
N SER A 421 32.35 -5.84 -3.43
CA SER A 421 31.82 -6.61 -2.33
C SER A 421 32.42 -6.03 -1.04
N ASN A 422 32.11 -4.77 -0.73
CA ASN A 422 32.26 -4.31 0.61
C ASN A 422 31.26 -5.15 1.38
N GLU A 423 31.78 -6.06 2.21
CA GLU A 423 31.08 -6.50 3.40
C GLU A 423 30.76 -5.22 4.20
N TRP A 424 29.71 -4.52 3.79
CA TRP A 424 28.99 -3.65 4.70
C TRP A 424 28.42 -4.61 5.71
N HIS A 425 29.19 -4.83 6.76
CA HIS A 425 28.68 -5.35 8.01
C HIS A 425 27.36 -4.63 8.23
N PRO A 426 26.24 -5.35 8.38
CA PRO A 426 25.00 -4.70 8.72
C PRO A 426 25.24 -4.02 10.06
N ASN A 427 25.51 -2.72 10.06
CA ASN A 427 25.01 -1.90 11.14
C ASN A 427 23.51 -2.11 11.07
N LEU A 428 23.05 -2.98 11.98
CA LEU A 428 21.68 -3.15 12.40
C LEU A 428 21.19 -1.84 13.03
N ASP A 429 21.27 -0.76 12.27
CA ASP A 429 20.29 0.31 12.36
C ASP A 429 19.19 -0.08 11.36
N GLU A 430 18.51 -1.19 11.67
CA GLU A 430 17.05 -1.10 11.66
C GLU A 430 16.74 0.20 12.41
N VAL A 431 15.85 1.06 11.89
CA VAL A 431 15.19 2.05 12.75
C VAL A 431 14.94 1.32 14.05
N PRO A 432 15.52 1.72 15.20
CA PRO A 432 15.45 0.88 16.36
C PRO A 432 13.96 0.64 16.59
N CYS A 433 13.50 -0.59 16.31
CA CYS A 433 12.68 -1.24 17.28
C CYS A 433 13.62 -1.24 18.46
N VAL A 434 13.55 -0.17 19.26
CA VAL A 434 14.41 0.06 20.41
C VAL A 434 14.49 -1.32 21.02
N GLU A 435 15.65 -1.96 20.92
CA GLU A 435 15.96 -3.09 21.75
C GLU A 435 16.05 -2.42 23.12
N GLU A 436 14.88 -2.13 23.68
CA GLU A 436 14.70 -1.66 25.03
C GLU A 436 15.49 -2.68 25.82
N GLN A 437 16.51 -2.16 26.52
CA GLN A 437 17.30 -2.88 27.50
C GLN A 437 16.39 -3.95 28.09
N ASN A 438 16.75 -5.21 27.86
CA ASN A 438 15.90 -6.34 28.16
C ASN A 438 15.62 -6.30 29.66
N ASP A 439 14.50 -5.67 30.03
CA ASP A 439 14.19 -5.39 31.42
C ASP A 439 13.95 -6.75 32.07
N SER A 440 14.90 -7.15 32.91
CA SER A 440 14.88 -8.45 33.60
C SER A 440 13.67 -8.58 34.52
N SER A 441 12.90 -7.49 34.71
CA SER A 441 11.64 -7.45 35.46
C SER A 441 10.37 -7.65 34.61
N PHE A 442 10.46 -7.83 33.30
CA PHE A 442 9.26 -7.94 32.44
C PHE A 442 8.46 -9.23 32.73
N ILE A 443 7.35 -9.09 33.46
CA ILE A 443 6.34 -10.14 33.62
C ILE A 443 5.35 -10.03 32.44
N GLY A 444 5.54 -10.87 31.42
CA GLY A 444 4.72 -10.81 30.21
C GLY A 444 3.24 -11.16 30.43
N GLY A 445 2.35 -10.47 29.72
CA GLY A 445 0.92 -10.79 29.62
C GLY A 445 0.01 -9.59 29.92
N PRO A 446 -1.29 -9.67 29.56
CA PRO A 446 -2.20 -8.53 29.70
C PRO A 446 -2.49 -8.20 31.17
N ARG A 447 -2.57 -9.20 32.05
CA ARG A 447 -2.90 -8.99 33.47
C ARG A 447 -1.81 -8.20 34.20
N PRO A 448 -0.52 -8.57 34.16
CA PRO A 448 0.55 -7.75 34.75
C PRO A 448 0.55 -6.31 34.22
N THR A 449 0.40 -6.12 32.90
CA THR A 449 0.36 -4.78 32.29
C THR A 449 -0.84 -3.96 32.78
N MET A 450 -2.02 -4.58 32.91
CA MET A 450 -3.21 -3.92 33.44
C MET A 450 -3.09 -3.61 34.93
N THR A 451 -2.52 -4.50 35.73
CA THR A 451 -2.24 -4.26 37.15
C THR A 451 -1.29 -3.09 37.33
N LYS A 452 -0.22 -3.01 36.53
CA LYS A 452 0.73 -1.90 36.53
C LYS A 452 0.05 -0.55 36.23
N LEU A 453 -0.86 -0.53 35.26
CA LEU A 453 -1.67 0.66 34.95
C LEU A 453 -2.56 1.06 36.13
N MET A 454 -3.26 0.08 36.73
CA MET A 454 -4.13 0.31 37.88
C MET A 454 -3.37 0.86 39.10
N GLU A 455 -2.19 0.31 39.41
CA GLU A 455 -1.30 0.80 40.49
C GLU A 455 -0.83 2.25 40.27
N LYS A 456 -0.84 2.72 39.01
CA LYS A 456 -0.54 4.11 38.63
C LYS A 456 -1.80 4.97 38.45
N GLY A 457 -2.97 4.49 38.86
CA GLY A 457 -4.24 5.21 38.81
C GLY A 457 -4.87 5.28 37.41
N ILE A 458 -4.45 4.42 36.48
CA ILE A 458 -5.04 4.33 35.15
C ILE A 458 -6.00 3.13 35.13
N GLU A 459 -7.28 3.43 35.31
CA GLU A 459 -8.35 2.44 35.36
C GLU A 459 -9.17 2.38 34.07
N VAL A 460 -9.81 1.24 33.84
CA VAL A 460 -10.74 1.03 32.73
C VAL A 460 -12.01 1.84 33.01
N MET A 461 -12.23 2.90 32.24
CA MET A 461 -13.40 3.78 32.37
C MET A 461 -14.07 4.02 31.02
N PHE A 462 -15.38 3.78 30.97
CA PHE A 462 -16.23 4.15 29.84
C PHE A 462 -17.16 5.29 30.25
N SER A 463 -17.32 6.27 29.36
CA SER A 463 -18.37 7.27 29.48
C SER A 463 -19.73 6.66 29.14
N PRO A 464 -20.82 7.10 29.79
CA PRO A 464 -22.16 6.61 29.47
C PRO A 464 -22.55 6.97 28.04
N HIS A 465 -23.27 6.08 27.36
CA HIS A 465 -23.77 6.35 26.02
C HIS A 465 -24.83 7.48 26.07
N PRO A 466 -24.73 8.53 25.24
CA PRO A 466 -25.56 9.73 25.38
C PRO A 466 -27.05 9.48 25.09
N CYS A 467 -27.40 8.53 24.22
CA CYS A 467 -28.78 8.08 24.04
C CYS A 467 -28.86 6.63 23.51
N PRO A 468 -28.86 5.62 24.39
CA PRO A 468 -28.73 4.21 24.00
C PRO A 468 -29.97 3.65 23.30
N THR A 469 -31.14 4.29 23.45
CA THR A 469 -32.40 3.86 22.85
C THR A 469 -32.68 4.51 21.50
N TRP A 470 -31.89 5.52 21.09
CA TRP A 470 -32.10 6.21 19.83
C TRP A 470 -31.74 5.31 18.65
N THR A 471 -32.62 5.30 17.65
CA THR A 471 -32.41 4.52 16.42
C THR A 471 -32.96 5.27 15.23
N LEU A 472 -32.32 5.09 14.08
CA LEU A 472 -32.90 5.51 12.81
C LEU A 472 -34.08 4.62 12.46
N ASP A 473 -35.12 5.23 11.89
CA ASP A 473 -36.19 4.46 11.27
C ASP A 473 -35.73 3.91 9.92
N TRP A 474 -35.02 2.79 9.99
CA TRP A 474 -34.49 2.09 8.82
C TRP A 474 -35.55 1.58 7.84
N ASN A 475 -36.84 1.59 8.21
CA ASN A 475 -37.93 1.13 7.35
C ASN A 475 -38.49 2.24 6.46
N THR A 476 -38.38 3.50 6.89
CA THR A 476 -38.82 4.66 6.09
C THR A 476 -37.72 5.21 5.19
N LEU A 477 -36.45 4.95 5.53
CA LEU A 477 -35.32 5.36 4.70
C LEU A 477 -35.29 4.62 3.35
N PRO A 478 -34.90 5.30 2.25
CA PRO A 478 -34.72 4.64 0.96
C PRO A 478 -33.74 3.45 1.04
N ALA A 479 -34.00 2.39 0.28
CA ALA A 479 -33.20 1.16 0.32
C ALA A 479 -31.70 1.42 0.14
N ALA A 480 -31.32 2.32 -0.78
CA ALA A 480 -29.93 2.66 -1.05
C ALA A 480 -29.19 3.33 0.13
N VAL A 481 -29.88 3.92 1.10
CA VAL A 481 -29.28 4.42 2.35
C VAL A 481 -28.89 3.26 3.26
N SER A 482 -29.66 2.18 3.25
CA SER A 482 -29.48 1.03 4.13
C SER A 482 -28.23 0.21 3.79
N PRO A 483 -27.47 -0.26 4.79
CA PRO A 483 -26.40 -1.24 4.60
C PRO A 483 -26.86 -2.56 3.96
N LYS A 484 -28.17 -2.86 3.95
CA LYS A 484 -28.74 -4.08 3.34
C LYS A 484 -28.39 -4.20 1.85
N GLU A 485 -28.30 -3.08 1.13
CA GLU A 485 -27.90 -3.03 -0.29
C GLU A 485 -26.41 -3.37 -0.51
N GLY A 486 -25.61 -3.45 0.56
CA GLY A 486 -24.20 -3.84 0.52
C GLY A 486 -23.95 -5.33 0.26
N LYS A 487 -24.96 -6.12 -0.14
CA LYS A 487 -24.90 -7.57 -0.36
C LYS A 487 -24.35 -8.35 0.85
N MET A 488 -24.69 -7.91 2.06
CA MET A 488 -24.31 -8.59 3.30
C MET A 488 -25.45 -9.43 3.86
N SER A 489 -25.15 -10.42 4.70
CA SER A 489 -26.19 -11.20 5.38
C SER A 489 -27.09 -10.31 6.24
N SER A 490 -28.34 -10.73 6.47
CA SER A 490 -29.32 -10.00 7.28
C SER A 490 -28.77 -9.61 8.64
N ASP A 491 -28.10 -10.53 9.33
CA ASP A 491 -27.57 -10.29 10.67
C ASP A 491 -26.39 -9.30 10.63
N ARG A 492 -25.57 -9.35 9.58
CA ARG A 492 -24.47 -8.40 9.39
C ARG A 492 -25.02 -7.01 9.07
N ALA A 493 -26.08 -6.92 8.27
CA ALA A 493 -26.76 -5.66 7.99
C ALA A 493 -27.36 -5.06 9.26
N LEU A 494 -28.06 -5.86 10.07
CA LEU A 494 -28.64 -5.40 11.34
C LEU A 494 -27.57 -4.86 12.30
N ARG A 495 -26.49 -5.62 12.50
CA ARG A 495 -25.35 -5.17 13.32
C ARG A 495 -24.71 -3.89 12.78
N LYS A 496 -24.62 -3.76 11.45
CA LYS A 496 -24.12 -2.53 10.82
C LYS A 496 -25.07 -1.36 11.06
N GLN A 497 -26.38 -1.54 10.93
CA GLN A 497 -27.39 -0.51 11.25
C GLN A 497 -27.28 -0.05 12.71
N GLN A 498 -27.11 -0.98 13.64
CA GLN A 498 -26.90 -0.67 15.06
C GLN A 498 -25.63 0.16 15.28
N GLN A 499 -24.50 -0.20 14.65
CA GLN A 499 -23.28 0.62 14.70
C GLN A 499 -23.53 2.02 14.14
N LEU A 500 -24.21 2.13 13.00
CA LEU A 500 -24.54 3.41 12.38
C LEU A 500 -25.42 4.29 13.27
N ASN A 501 -26.40 3.72 13.99
CA ASN A 501 -27.23 4.48 14.94
C ASN A 501 -26.36 5.24 15.96
N ASN A 502 -25.32 4.59 16.49
CA ASN A 502 -24.44 5.19 17.50
C ASN A 502 -23.65 6.36 16.92
N LEU A 503 -22.97 6.17 15.78
CA LEU A 503 -22.15 7.23 15.18
C LEU A 503 -23.01 8.38 14.68
N VAL A 504 -24.09 8.06 13.95
CA VAL A 504 -24.96 9.07 13.35
C VAL A 504 -25.58 9.93 14.43
N TYR A 505 -26.06 9.34 15.54
CA TYR A 505 -26.59 10.11 16.66
C TYR A 505 -25.60 11.16 17.17
N VAL A 506 -24.34 10.76 17.43
CA VAL A 506 -23.33 11.69 17.95
C VAL A 506 -23.04 12.79 16.93
N VAL A 507 -22.88 12.44 15.65
CA VAL A 507 -22.57 13.41 14.60
C VAL A 507 -23.72 14.39 14.38
N THR A 508 -24.96 13.92 14.31
CA THR A 508 -26.13 14.80 14.07
C THR A 508 -26.38 15.78 15.21
N ASN A 509 -26.00 15.44 16.44
CA ASN A 509 -26.11 16.34 17.59
C ASN A 509 -24.96 17.36 17.68
N GLN A 510 -23.87 17.15 16.93
CA GLN A 510 -22.73 18.07 16.88
C GLN A 510 -22.74 18.95 15.62
N ALA A 511 -23.25 18.43 14.50
CA ALA A 511 -23.23 19.09 13.21
C ALA A 511 -24.15 20.31 13.17
N LYS A 512 -23.68 21.36 12.50
CA LYS A 512 -24.41 22.59 12.21
C LYS A 512 -24.60 22.74 10.70
N PRO A 513 -25.67 23.42 10.24
CA PRO A 513 -25.82 23.76 8.82
C PRO A 513 -24.57 24.46 8.28
N GLY A 514 -24.08 24.03 7.12
CA GLY A 514 -22.84 24.53 6.51
C GLY A 514 -21.57 23.76 6.93
N ASP A 515 -21.63 22.88 7.93
CA ASP A 515 -20.48 22.09 8.33
C ASP A 515 -20.01 21.14 7.23
N ARG A 516 -18.70 20.89 7.23
CA ARG A 516 -18.06 19.86 6.41
C ARG A 516 -17.74 18.65 7.26
N ILE A 517 -18.25 17.49 6.85
CA ILE A 517 -18.13 16.22 7.57
C ILE A 517 -17.34 15.25 6.71
N VAL A 518 -16.25 14.70 7.24
CA VAL A 518 -15.37 13.78 6.52
C VAL A 518 -15.51 12.38 7.09
N ASP A 519 -15.91 11.42 6.25
CA ASP A 519 -15.93 9.98 6.55
C ASP A 519 -14.59 9.37 6.08
N PHE A 520 -13.66 9.20 7.01
CA PHE A 520 -12.35 8.60 6.78
C PHE A 520 -12.45 7.08 6.78
N CYS A 521 -11.74 6.43 5.85
CA CYS A 521 -11.85 4.98 5.63
C CYS A 521 -13.30 4.57 5.36
N SER A 522 -14.01 5.37 4.55
CA SER A 522 -15.47 5.29 4.36
C SER A 522 -15.96 3.98 3.75
N GLY A 523 -15.07 3.21 3.12
CA GLY A 523 -15.42 1.95 2.48
C GLY A 523 -16.51 2.14 1.43
N GLY A 524 -17.63 1.42 1.61
CA GLY A 524 -18.81 1.52 0.74
C GLY A 524 -19.74 2.70 1.06
N GLY A 525 -19.28 3.68 1.84
CA GLY A 525 -20.03 4.89 2.21
C GLY A 525 -21.15 4.64 3.23
N HIS A 526 -21.05 3.61 4.07
CA HIS A 526 -22.15 3.25 4.98
C HIS A 526 -22.50 4.36 5.98
N VAL A 527 -21.51 5.10 6.48
CA VAL A 527 -21.73 6.22 7.40
C VAL A 527 -22.02 7.49 6.60
N GLY A 528 -21.12 7.86 5.69
CA GLY A 528 -21.24 9.09 4.91
C GLY A 528 -22.53 9.23 4.11
N ILE A 529 -23.07 8.16 3.51
CA ILE A 529 -24.34 8.22 2.77
C ILE A 529 -25.52 8.53 3.69
N VAL A 530 -25.55 7.94 4.90
CA VAL A 530 -26.61 8.21 5.89
C VAL A 530 -26.52 9.66 6.37
N LEU A 531 -25.31 10.12 6.68
CA LEU A 531 -25.09 11.51 7.10
C LEU A 531 -25.47 12.51 6.01
N ALA A 532 -25.10 12.26 4.76
CA ALA A 532 -25.43 13.14 3.64
C ALA A 532 -26.95 13.25 3.43
N HIS A 533 -27.67 12.13 3.57
CA HIS A 533 -29.12 12.09 3.47
C HIS A 533 -29.82 12.83 4.63
N MET A 534 -29.31 12.70 5.85
CA MET A 534 -29.91 13.32 7.04
C MET A 534 -29.55 14.79 7.24
N LEU A 535 -28.40 15.22 6.72
CA LEU A 535 -27.85 16.57 6.89
C LEU A 535 -27.68 17.24 5.52
N PRO A 536 -28.77 17.57 4.80
CA PRO A 536 -28.70 18.12 3.44
C PRO A 536 -28.00 19.48 3.37
N SER A 537 -27.96 20.21 4.49
CA SER A 537 -27.27 21.51 4.61
C SER A 537 -25.77 21.38 4.93
N CYS A 538 -25.27 20.17 5.14
CA CYS A 538 -23.84 19.90 5.39
C CYS A 538 -23.19 19.30 4.13
N GLN A 539 -21.90 19.54 3.94
CA GLN A 539 -21.12 18.89 2.90
C GLN A 539 -20.46 17.64 3.47
N VAL A 540 -20.75 16.47 2.89
CA VAL A 540 -20.14 15.20 3.28
C VAL A 540 -19.02 14.83 2.31
N ILE A 541 -17.91 14.32 2.82
CA ILE A 541 -16.72 13.95 2.03
C ILE A 541 -16.31 12.53 2.42
N LEU A 542 -16.31 11.60 1.47
CA LEU A 542 -15.89 10.21 1.68
C LEU A 542 -14.46 10.03 1.20
N ILE A 543 -13.57 9.61 2.09
CA ILE A 543 -12.18 9.31 1.76
C ILE A 543 -11.96 7.80 1.87
N GLU A 544 -11.45 7.18 0.79
CA GLU A 544 -11.22 5.73 0.75
C GLU A 544 -10.11 5.37 -0.26
N ASN A 545 -9.24 4.42 0.09
CA ASN A 545 -8.18 3.95 -0.80
C ASN A 545 -8.65 2.89 -1.80
N LYS A 546 -9.59 2.03 -1.38
CA LYS A 546 -10.13 0.94 -2.21
C LYS A 546 -11.16 1.50 -3.19
N GLU A 547 -10.69 1.80 -4.40
CA GLU A 547 -11.49 2.32 -5.52
C GLU A 547 -12.85 1.62 -5.68
N LEU A 548 -12.87 0.29 -5.69
CA LEU A 548 -14.12 -0.48 -5.86
C LEU A 548 -15.15 -0.21 -4.77
N SER A 549 -14.72 0.08 -3.55
CA SER A 549 -15.63 0.43 -2.45
C SER A 549 -16.22 1.83 -2.66
N LEU A 550 -15.37 2.79 -3.05
CA LEU A 550 -15.79 4.17 -3.30
C LEU A 550 -16.70 4.28 -4.53
N ILE A 551 -16.44 3.53 -5.61
CA ILE A 551 -17.36 3.44 -6.77
C ILE A 551 -18.73 2.91 -6.36
N ARG A 552 -18.79 1.93 -5.45
CA ARG A 552 -20.08 1.42 -4.92
C ARG A 552 -20.80 2.49 -4.09
N ALA A 553 -20.06 3.26 -3.30
CA ALA A 553 -20.62 4.39 -2.56
C ALA A 553 -21.22 5.44 -3.52
N LYS A 554 -20.45 5.84 -4.54
CA LYS A 554 -20.91 6.78 -5.58
C LYS A 554 -22.18 6.31 -6.25
N LYS A 555 -22.23 5.05 -6.69
CA LYS A 555 -23.42 4.48 -7.33
C LYS A 555 -24.66 4.57 -6.43
N ARG A 556 -24.53 4.22 -5.14
CA ARG A 556 -25.63 4.32 -4.17
C ARG A 556 -26.07 5.77 -3.95
N SER A 557 -25.13 6.72 -3.93
CA SER A 557 -25.44 8.13 -3.80
C SER A 557 -26.11 8.72 -5.04
N ASP A 558 -25.69 8.31 -6.23
CA ASP A 558 -26.33 8.69 -7.50
C ASP A 558 -27.78 8.18 -7.55
N GLU A 559 -28.04 6.94 -7.10
CA GLU A 559 -29.40 6.36 -6.98
C GLU A 559 -30.31 7.15 -6.01
N LEU A 560 -29.71 7.82 -5.02
CA LEU A 560 -30.41 8.65 -4.03
C LEU A 560 -30.53 10.12 -4.47
N GLY A 561 -29.86 10.54 -5.56
CA GLY A 561 -29.82 11.94 -5.99
C GLY A 561 -29.11 12.86 -5.00
N LEU A 562 -28.14 12.36 -4.22
CA LEU A 562 -27.42 13.16 -3.24
C LEU A 562 -26.46 14.13 -3.94
N SER A 563 -26.61 15.44 -3.68
CA SER A 563 -25.77 16.49 -4.24
C SER A 563 -24.71 17.02 -3.27
N ASN A 564 -24.87 16.78 -1.96
CA ASN A 564 -24.02 17.28 -0.88
C ASN A 564 -22.92 16.28 -0.46
N ILE A 565 -22.44 15.46 -1.40
CA ILE A 565 -21.47 14.39 -1.13
C ILE A 565 -20.35 14.36 -2.17
N TRP A 566 -19.10 14.29 -1.71
CA TRP A 566 -17.91 14.10 -2.55
C TRP A 566 -17.21 12.79 -2.24
N PHE A 567 -16.54 12.24 -3.25
CA PHE A 567 -15.81 10.98 -3.19
C PHE A 567 -14.34 11.25 -3.51
N ILE A 568 -13.44 10.95 -2.58
CA ILE A 568 -12.00 11.15 -2.73
C ILE A 568 -11.29 9.82 -2.56
N GLN A 569 -10.74 9.30 -3.65
CA GLN A 569 -9.83 8.17 -3.60
C GLN A 569 -8.41 8.66 -3.30
N ALA A 570 -7.94 8.48 -2.06
CA ALA A 570 -6.61 8.92 -1.66
C ALA A 570 -6.15 8.26 -0.35
N ASN A 571 -4.82 8.20 -0.15
CA ASN A 571 -4.29 8.06 1.20
C ASN A 571 -4.69 9.30 2.00
N MET A 572 -4.99 9.15 3.30
CA MET A 572 -5.49 10.25 4.14
C MET A 572 -4.57 11.47 4.15
N GLU A 573 -3.25 11.29 4.00
CA GLU A 573 -2.26 12.38 3.95
C GLU A 573 -2.39 13.31 2.73
N TYR A 574 -3.03 12.86 1.65
CA TYR A 574 -3.29 13.68 0.47
C TYR A 574 -4.50 14.59 0.62
N PHE A 575 -5.36 14.35 1.61
CA PHE A 575 -6.45 15.25 1.94
C PHE A 575 -5.94 16.37 2.87
N THR A 576 -6.17 17.60 2.46
CA THR A 576 -5.77 18.83 3.16
C THR A 576 -6.93 19.79 3.33
N GLY A 577 -8.16 19.32 3.10
CA GLY A 577 -9.35 20.12 3.24
C GLY A 577 -9.62 20.54 4.68
N ILE A 578 -10.24 21.70 4.86
CA ILE A 578 -10.76 22.14 6.15
C ILE A 578 -12.12 21.47 6.36
N PHE A 579 -12.35 20.94 7.57
CA PHE A 579 -13.59 20.29 7.97
C PHE A 579 -13.87 20.49 9.45
N ASN A 580 -15.13 20.25 9.84
CA ASN A 580 -15.63 20.50 11.20
C ASN A 580 -15.73 19.21 12.00
N ILE A 581 -16.08 18.09 11.34
CA ILE A 581 -16.28 16.80 12.00
C ILE A 581 -15.61 15.69 11.17
N GLY A 582 -14.69 14.96 11.79
CA GLY A 582 -14.10 13.73 11.25
C GLY A 582 -14.79 12.49 11.83
N VAL A 583 -15.20 11.57 10.96
CA VAL A 583 -15.88 10.34 11.34
C VAL A 583 -15.10 9.16 10.77
N ALA A 584 -14.97 8.07 11.53
CA ALA A 584 -14.33 6.86 11.02
C ALA A 584 -14.90 5.60 11.66
N LEU A 585 -15.63 4.79 10.88
CA LEU A 585 -16.11 3.49 11.32
C LEU A 585 -15.17 2.38 10.84
N HIS A 586 -14.42 1.77 11.76
CA HIS A 586 -13.41 0.74 11.49
C HIS A 586 -12.13 1.24 10.81
N ALA A 587 -11.55 2.32 11.31
CA ALA A 587 -10.18 2.69 10.93
C ALA A 587 -9.17 1.70 11.56
N CYS A 588 -8.61 0.80 10.73
CA CYS A 588 -7.76 -0.30 11.18
C CYS A 588 -6.39 0.16 11.71
N GLY A 589 -5.97 -0.40 12.87
CA GLY A 589 -4.63 -0.21 13.39
C GLY A 589 -4.30 1.27 13.60
N VAL A 590 -3.19 1.73 12.99
CA VAL A 590 -2.72 3.12 13.07
C VAL A 590 -3.60 4.13 12.33
N ALA A 591 -4.55 3.68 11.50
CA ALA A 591 -5.44 4.59 10.78
C ALA A 591 -6.34 5.40 11.73
N THR A 592 -6.76 4.83 12.87
CA THR A 592 -7.51 5.59 13.90
C THR A 592 -6.68 6.77 14.41
N ASP A 593 -5.40 6.53 14.68
CA ASP A 593 -4.48 7.56 15.18
C ASP A 593 -4.23 8.67 14.13
N MET A 594 -4.21 8.30 12.85
CA MET A 594 -4.15 9.26 11.74
C MET A 594 -5.39 10.16 11.67
N VAL A 595 -6.58 9.58 11.81
CA VAL A 595 -7.84 10.36 11.80
C VAL A 595 -7.87 11.33 12.98
N ILE A 596 -7.57 10.86 14.19
CA ILE A 596 -7.53 11.72 15.38
C ILE A 596 -6.51 12.86 15.20
N GLU A 597 -5.30 12.56 14.72
CA GLU A 597 -4.27 13.58 14.45
C GLU A 597 -4.74 14.61 13.42
N HIS A 598 -5.43 14.16 12.37
CA HIS A 598 -5.94 15.05 11.34
C HIS A 598 -7.01 16.00 11.90
N CYS A 599 -7.92 15.49 12.73
CA CYS A 599 -8.93 16.30 13.41
C CYS A 599 -8.30 17.29 14.40
N ILE A 600 -7.29 16.86 15.17
CA ILE A 600 -6.56 17.76 16.07
C ILE A 600 -5.90 18.90 15.31
N LYS A 601 -5.25 18.62 14.18
CA LYS A 601 -4.60 19.63 13.33
C LYS A 601 -5.59 20.64 12.74
N THR A 602 -6.80 20.21 12.41
CA THR A 602 -7.84 21.09 11.84
C THR A 602 -8.76 21.72 12.89
N ARG A 603 -8.56 21.43 14.19
CA ARG A 603 -9.48 21.83 15.27
C ARG A 603 -10.92 21.34 15.02
N ALA A 604 -11.05 20.12 14.47
CA ALA A 604 -12.33 19.47 14.19
C ALA A 604 -12.71 18.48 15.29
N SER A 605 -14.00 18.31 15.54
CA SER A 605 -14.50 17.20 16.37
C SER A 605 -14.21 15.87 15.68
N PHE A 606 -14.04 14.80 16.46
CA PHE A 606 -13.86 13.45 15.92
C PHE A 606 -14.79 12.43 16.56
N VAL A 607 -15.30 11.50 15.73
CA VAL A 607 -16.09 10.34 16.15
C VAL A 607 -15.49 9.11 15.47
N THR A 608 -14.64 8.39 16.20
CA THR A 608 -13.88 7.26 15.64
C THR A 608 -14.22 5.95 16.34
N CYS A 609 -14.22 4.86 15.58
CA CYS A 609 -14.52 3.53 16.08
C CYS A 609 -13.38 2.59 15.68
N PRO A 610 -12.32 2.50 16.51
CA PRO A 610 -11.14 1.71 16.19
C PRO A 610 -11.44 0.24 15.97
N CYS A 611 -10.65 -0.39 15.11
CA CYS A 611 -10.63 -1.83 14.92
C CYS A 611 -9.20 -2.32 14.65
N CYS A 612 -8.99 -3.64 14.69
CA CYS A 612 -7.69 -4.24 14.40
C CYS A 612 -6.58 -3.69 15.32
N TYR A 613 -6.80 -3.73 16.63
CA TYR A 613 -5.88 -3.17 17.63
C TYR A 613 -4.51 -3.86 17.58
N GLY A 614 -4.46 -5.15 17.26
CA GLY A 614 -3.22 -5.91 17.14
C GLY A 614 -2.33 -5.52 15.97
N PHE A 615 -2.82 -4.66 15.06
CA PHE A 615 -2.05 -4.08 13.95
C PHE A 615 -1.50 -2.68 14.27
N ILE A 616 -1.68 -2.17 15.49
CA ILE A 616 -1.02 -0.96 15.95
C ILE A 616 0.49 -1.23 16.04
N GLN A 617 1.28 -0.30 15.51
CA GLN A 617 2.74 -0.37 15.52
C GLN A 617 3.32 1.05 15.39
N ASN A 618 4.56 1.23 15.83
CA ASN A 618 5.27 2.48 15.59
C ASN A 618 5.44 2.73 14.08
N THR A 619 5.24 3.99 13.68
CA THR A 619 5.54 4.48 12.34
C THR A 619 6.52 5.65 12.43
N SER A 620 6.80 6.31 11.32
CA SER A 620 7.57 7.56 11.30
C SER A 620 6.84 8.72 11.99
N LYS A 621 5.51 8.73 11.98
CA LYS A 621 4.68 9.81 12.55
C LYS A 621 4.06 9.48 13.91
N PHE A 622 3.88 8.19 14.20
CA PHE A 622 3.18 7.72 15.38
C PHE A 622 4.08 6.83 16.21
N LYS A 623 4.26 7.21 17.49
CA LYS A 623 4.92 6.40 18.52
C LYS A 623 3.91 6.06 19.61
N PHE A 624 4.07 4.89 20.20
CA PHE A 624 3.22 4.36 21.26
C PHE A 624 4.05 4.01 22.51
N PRO A 625 3.53 4.20 23.74
CA PRO A 625 2.26 4.85 24.07
C PRO A 625 2.17 6.32 23.64
N LYS A 626 0.95 6.85 23.55
CA LYS A 626 0.66 8.17 22.97
C LYS A 626 0.66 9.29 24.01
N SER A 627 -0.03 9.11 25.12
CA SER A 627 -0.17 10.10 26.19
C SER A 627 1.04 10.10 27.10
N GLU A 628 1.33 11.24 27.73
CA GLU A 628 2.44 11.35 28.68
C GLU A 628 2.23 10.46 29.91
N GLN A 629 0.97 10.27 30.32
CA GLN A 629 0.63 9.39 31.44
C GLN A 629 0.99 7.91 31.14
N PHE A 630 0.65 7.42 29.95
CA PHE A 630 0.98 6.05 29.56
C PHE A 630 2.46 5.88 29.25
N LYS A 631 3.13 6.86 28.61
CA LYS A 631 4.58 6.80 28.36
C LYS A 631 5.41 6.67 29.65
N LYS A 632 4.98 7.33 30.72
CA LYS A 632 5.62 7.21 32.04
C LYS A 632 5.37 5.86 32.73
N THR A 633 4.35 5.12 32.29
CA THR A 633 3.90 3.89 32.96
C THR A 633 4.27 2.63 32.19
N LEU A 634 4.15 2.64 30.87
CA LEU A 634 4.33 1.49 30.00
C LEU A 634 5.47 1.70 29.01
N SER A 635 6.25 0.65 28.80
CA SER A 635 7.16 0.56 27.67
C SER A 635 6.41 0.30 26.36
N TYR A 636 7.08 0.46 25.20
CA TYR A 636 6.47 0.13 23.91
C TYR A 636 6.01 -1.34 23.86
N LYS A 637 6.85 -2.25 24.36
CA LYS A 637 6.56 -3.69 24.41
C LYS A 637 5.32 -4.00 25.24
N GLU A 638 5.17 -3.37 26.41
CA GLU A 638 3.99 -3.54 27.26
C GLU A 638 2.72 -3.00 26.59
N HIS A 639 2.79 -1.83 25.97
CA HIS A 639 1.67 -1.26 25.22
C HIS A 639 1.24 -2.17 24.05
N MET A 640 2.20 -2.78 23.34
CA MET A 640 1.90 -3.73 22.26
C MET A 640 1.20 -5.00 22.76
N ILE A 641 1.40 -5.41 24.01
CA ILE A 641 0.63 -6.51 24.62
C ILE A 641 -0.84 -6.11 24.72
N LEU A 642 -1.15 -4.92 25.26
CA LEU A 642 -2.52 -4.43 25.33
C LEU A 642 -3.17 -4.41 23.96
N CYS A 643 -2.47 -3.90 22.95
CA CYS A 643 -2.95 -3.86 21.56
C CYS A 643 -3.29 -5.26 21.01
N ARG A 644 -2.43 -6.25 21.23
CA ARG A 644 -2.67 -7.64 20.78
C ARG A 644 -3.85 -8.30 21.51
N PHE A 645 -3.98 -8.08 22.81
CA PHE A 645 -5.08 -8.65 23.60
C PHE A 645 -6.39 -7.93 23.39
N ALA A 646 -6.36 -6.64 23.03
CA ALA A 646 -7.53 -5.88 22.62
C ALA A 646 -8.24 -6.51 21.42
N ASP A 647 -7.57 -7.32 20.59
CA ASP A 647 -8.23 -8.05 19.50
C ASP A 647 -9.07 -9.27 19.96
N GLN A 648 -8.90 -9.75 21.20
CA GLN A 648 -9.52 -10.95 21.75
C GLN A 648 -10.96 -10.76 22.28
N THR A 649 -11.85 -10.14 21.49
CA THR A 649 -13.26 -9.90 21.89
C THR A 649 -14.29 -10.73 21.11
N ALA A 650 -13.83 -11.58 20.20
CA ALA A 650 -14.70 -12.36 19.33
C ALA A 650 -15.63 -13.30 20.11
N VAL A 651 -16.89 -13.43 19.67
CA VAL A 651 -17.98 -14.10 20.42
C VAL A 651 -17.67 -15.56 20.77
N GLN A 652 -16.88 -16.23 19.93
CA GLN A 652 -16.43 -17.62 20.14
C GLN A 652 -15.43 -17.80 21.29
N LEU A 653 -14.86 -16.71 21.83
CA LEU A 653 -13.90 -16.79 22.92
C LEU A 653 -14.60 -16.91 24.28
N PRO A 654 -13.96 -17.57 25.27
CA PRO A 654 -14.48 -17.66 26.62
C PRO A 654 -14.80 -16.27 27.21
N PRO A 655 -15.87 -16.12 28.00
CA PRO A 655 -16.29 -14.83 28.56
C PRO A 655 -15.16 -14.07 29.27
N GLN A 656 -14.34 -14.77 30.05
CA GLN A 656 -13.21 -14.16 30.75
C GLN A 656 -12.15 -13.59 29.80
N ARG A 657 -11.89 -14.24 28.66
CA ARG A 657 -10.97 -13.71 27.64
C ARG A 657 -11.56 -12.50 26.93
N ARG A 658 -12.87 -12.53 26.63
CA ARG A 658 -13.58 -11.39 26.04
C ARG A 658 -13.57 -10.17 26.95
N LEU A 659 -13.74 -10.37 28.26
CA LEU A 659 -13.66 -9.31 29.26
C LEU A 659 -12.27 -8.66 29.29
N ILE A 660 -11.20 -9.47 29.35
CA ILE A 660 -9.82 -8.97 29.28
C ILE A 660 -9.61 -8.20 27.97
N GLY A 661 -10.06 -8.75 26.84
CA GLY A 661 -9.96 -8.07 25.55
C GLY A 661 -10.68 -6.72 25.53
N LYS A 662 -11.90 -6.63 26.09
CA LYS A 662 -12.67 -5.38 26.20
C LYS A 662 -11.98 -4.35 27.10
N GLN A 663 -11.38 -4.80 28.21
CA GLN A 663 -10.58 -3.95 29.09
C GLN A 663 -9.31 -3.44 28.37
N CYS A 664 -8.59 -4.30 27.66
CA CYS A 664 -7.45 -3.88 26.85
C CYS A 664 -7.84 -2.90 25.74
N MET A 665 -8.98 -3.11 25.06
CA MET A 665 -9.50 -2.14 24.08
C MET A 665 -9.72 -0.77 24.73
N CYS A 666 -10.39 -0.74 25.89
CA CYS A 666 -10.62 0.50 26.64
C CYS A 666 -9.30 1.21 26.97
N LEU A 667 -8.31 0.50 27.49
CA LEU A 667 -7.02 1.10 27.88
C LEU A 667 -6.25 1.68 26.68
N VAL A 668 -6.27 0.99 25.53
CA VAL A 668 -5.64 1.52 24.30
C VAL A 668 -6.39 2.77 23.81
N ASP A 669 -7.71 2.79 23.89
CA ASP A 669 -8.50 3.96 23.49
C ASP A 669 -8.42 5.11 24.51
N LEU A 670 -8.22 4.81 25.78
CA LEU A 670 -7.93 5.79 26.83
C LEU A 670 -6.57 6.46 26.60
N ASP A 671 -5.54 5.71 26.20
CA ASP A 671 -4.25 6.32 25.83
C ASP A 671 -4.41 7.33 24.69
N ARG A 672 -5.20 7.00 23.66
CA ARG A 672 -5.55 7.93 22.57
C ARG A 672 -6.34 9.13 23.08
N ALA A 673 -7.32 8.90 23.95
CA ALA A 673 -8.15 9.96 24.51
C ALA A 673 -7.33 10.95 25.32
N ARG A 674 -6.48 10.47 26.25
CA ARG A 674 -5.58 11.29 27.06
C ARG A 674 -4.61 12.09 26.19
N ALA A 675 -4.05 11.49 25.14
CA ALA A 675 -3.16 12.19 24.23
C ALA A 675 -3.86 13.32 23.44
N ALA A 676 -5.16 13.19 23.17
CA ALA A 676 -5.97 14.24 22.56
C ALA A 676 -6.36 15.32 23.59
N GLU A 677 -6.68 14.94 24.83
CA GLU A 677 -6.95 15.88 25.93
C GLU A 677 -5.75 16.78 26.23
N GLU A 678 -4.54 16.23 26.22
CA GLU A 678 -3.27 16.96 26.32
C GLU A 678 -3.11 18.05 25.22
N ARG A 679 -3.91 17.99 24.16
CA ARG A 679 -3.91 18.92 23.02
C ARG A 679 -5.17 19.78 22.94
N GLY A 680 -5.88 19.92 24.05
CA GLY A 680 -7.02 20.84 24.18
C GLY A 680 -8.34 20.26 23.67
N TYR A 681 -8.59 18.98 23.91
CA TYR A 681 -9.85 18.33 23.59
C TYR A 681 -10.54 17.83 24.86
N SER A 682 -11.87 17.79 24.84
CA SER A 682 -12.67 16.96 25.75
C SER A 682 -12.96 15.65 25.04
N VAL A 683 -12.57 14.53 25.63
CA VAL A 683 -12.67 13.22 24.97
C VAL A 683 -13.43 12.21 25.83
N GLN A 684 -14.30 11.46 25.19
CA GLN A 684 -15.10 10.40 25.79
C GLN A 684 -14.82 9.08 25.09
N VAL A 685 -14.59 8.01 25.86
CA VAL A 685 -14.52 6.64 25.36
C VAL A 685 -15.83 5.95 25.71
N ILE A 686 -16.66 5.70 24.71
CA ILE A 686 -18.04 5.21 24.84
C ILE A 686 -18.12 3.79 24.29
N SER A 687 -18.93 2.94 24.94
CA SER A 687 -19.32 1.64 24.36
C SER A 687 -20.59 1.83 23.53
N MET A 688 -20.61 1.33 22.29
CA MET A 688 -21.82 1.37 21.45
C MET A 688 -22.90 0.47 22.01
N GLU A 689 -24.14 0.91 21.83
CA GLU A 689 -25.36 0.21 22.24
C GLU A 689 -26.21 -0.23 21.04
N PRO A 690 -26.69 -1.49 20.99
CA PRO A 690 -26.40 -2.56 21.94
C PRO A 690 -24.96 -3.07 21.82
N GLU A 691 -24.39 -3.61 22.90
CA GLU A 691 -23.04 -4.19 22.88
C GLU A 691 -22.84 -5.29 21.80
N SER A 692 -23.92 -5.96 21.42
CA SER A 692 -23.91 -7.01 20.39
C SER A 692 -23.75 -6.49 18.96
N CYS A 693 -23.80 -5.17 18.74
CA CYS A 693 -23.65 -4.56 17.41
C CYS A 693 -22.28 -4.86 16.78
N SER A 694 -21.24 -5.04 17.59
CA SER A 694 -19.89 -5.37 17.15
C SER A 694 -19.04 -5.87 18.33
N PRO A 695 -18.18 -6.90 18.14
CA PRO A 695 -17.14 -7.20 19.13
C PRO A 695 -16.14 -6.06 19.34
N LYS A 696 -16.04 -5.15 18.36
CA LYS A 696 -15.27 -3.90 18.40
C LYS A 696 -16.25 -2.74 18.45
N ASN A 697 -16.81 -2.51 19.63
CA ASN A 697 -17.88 -1.53 19.88
C ASN A 697 -17.40 -0.34 20.72
N ASN A 698 -16.11 -0.02 20.73
CA ASN A 698 -15.66 1.24 21.34
C ASN A 698 -15.82 2.37 20.32
N MET A 699 -16.21 3.54 20.82
CA MET A 699 -16.29 4.78 20.08
C MET A 699 -15.54 5.86 20.88
N ILE A 700 -14.62 6.56 20.24
CA ILE A 700 -13.89 7.69 20.83
C ILE A 700 -14.47 8.97 20.23
N VAL A 701 -15.03 9.81 21.08
CA VAL A 701 -15.65 11.09 20.72
C VAL A 701 -14.83 12.21 21.32
N GLY A 702 -14.25 13.06 20.49
CA GLY A 702 -13.48 14.21 20.93
C GLY A 702 -14.04 15.51 20.38
N VAL A 703 -14.14 16.53 21.23
CA VAL A 703 -14.57 17.89 20.86
C VAL A 703 -13.49 18.89 21.30
N PRO A 704 -13.08 19.84 20.45
CA PRO A 704 -12.14 20.89 20.84
C PRO A 704 -12.69 21.73 22.02
N VAL A 705 -11.83 22.08 22.98
CA VAL A 705 -12.18 22.93 24.15
C VAL A 705 -12.00 24.41 23.85
#